data_AF-A0A7S2Y9Y2-F1
#
_entry.id   AF-A0A7S2Y9Y2-F1
#
_cell.length_a   1.000
_cell.length_b   1.000
_cell.length_c   1.000
_cell.angle_alpha   90.00
_cell.angle_beta   90.00
_cell.angle_gamma   90.00
#
_symmetry.space_group_name_H-M   'P 1'
#
loop_
_entity.id
_entity.type
_entity.pdbx_description
1 polymer ?
#
loop_
_entity_poly.entity_id
_entity_poly.type
_entity_poly.pdbx_seq_one_letter_code
_entity_poly.pdbx_strand_id
1 'polypeptide(L)'
;MRDYNQINLGKLRSPPKKGGVSLVTNNKNNNKNRQQQPPYSSHEEEEKKVDDSAFHSPKESSHASLSTAPSTPTTSAMTDDAMEEYRAPSLEAANITSSSAVGGTQSSRTAPTPLSSSSSVGSHPSLHSQNTNHTQSLSASDALSLRREGAEATIVKLRSQLDQAGHSDTSAQSALAKSDAVILELRSSVRQLKRQLERVTDEKQQLQHDRGFAVPNSLNGDALDARVGELQVQLDRAHAQILTADMVRKELEDTLEAEQYTWELRVQDQERQIQEMQYQIGQLVTDLESTRAQWKQAEDSWLEEAQELKRDVEKAQQEAHQSKVAAVADGSSRSVEDAPQLQQKIATLEQERTELQSCLDEALKELEAVDEELKSDNSAMLRQKNRELQSRLEESASSSNLKEPLQHLHRLVLERDGMDDTAVAQHQDPRDIISAIHQHIDSTAAPASDAQHSLAQSRQQVRQLESKIISYQRDLEAREESTAELRSSLKEAVSLLKPLQDTVAKSDREKARLQQQIQQLHAETRNGGDAAKVKELQEELALQEKELERLRQEVQTLEIQLTRERAQTATNLVQSHTPAAAANVAAGVGESKARARLRAKRAEEAQLKQMLDDARHRFRSMHQQSQDAEALNSELQARLNESPRGDAPASPVTSVETETLKQELAQQEAKLQELKDELAISQGELAQKEVELRDMDRELSKAKESVRGIEEEDRVVMDEARGRVQDLESKLQKAQQDLRSKKETEKALNRSLKEALTLLRPLQLHLEEAEDEKRKLAAELDALRGGGRGSDSSIQVQVQHVRDLEYAVTQLEKENSQLHDALEDMSQSVHTANNAASVVSAKSMQSKNEGRLKEEIVELKSRYEVTQSRLQDAFVENQSLVEALKKREEEEKSMIEELHVLRKRLDARQGDSGAPQDRQSSSPHVRPGGRSRLNY
;
A
#
# COMPACT_ATOMS: atom_id res chain seq x y z
N MET A 1 -62.44 38.70 -6.21
CA MET A 1 -61.10 39.05 -6.72
C MET A 1 -60.51 37.80 -7.32
N ARG A 2 -60.60 37.67 -8.65
CA ARG A 2 -59.98 36.61 -9.45
C ARG A 2 -59.03 37.31 -10.43
N ASP A 3 -57.88 36.70 -10.63
CA ASP A 3 -56.72 37.26 -11.30
C ASP A 3 -56.98 37.68 -12.75
N TYR A 4 -56.69 38.95 -13.01
CA TYR A 4 -56.30 39.51 -14.29
C TYR A 4 -54.78 39.62 -14.25
N ASN A 5 -54.05 39.05 -15.22
CA ASN A 5 -52.79 39.60 -15.73
C ASN A 5 -52.31 38.80 -16.95
N GLN A 6 -52.70 39.27 -18.14
CA GLN A 6 -51.88 39.16 -19.35
C GLN A 6 -51.38 40.56 -19.68
N ILE A 7 -50.08 40.80 -19.47
CA ILE A 7 -49.41 42.01 -19.95
C ILE A 7 -48.36 41.57 -20.99
N ASN A 8 -48.58 42.07 -22.21
CA ASN A 8 -47.67 42.05 -23.34
C ASN A 8 -46.34 42.73 -22.97
N LEU A 9 -45.21 42.05 -23.17
CA LEU A 9 -43.90 42.67 -23.24
C LEU A 9 -43.42 42.72 -24.69
N GLY A 10 -43.37 43.95 -25.20
CA GLY A 10 -42.87 44.28 -26.52
C GLY A 10 -41.33 44.23 -26.61
N LYS A 11 -40.89 43.89 -27.82
CA LYS A 11 -39.59 44.13 -28.45
C LYS A 11 -38.76 45.24 -27.81
N LEU A 12 -37.46 45.00 -27.58
CA LEU A 12 -36.38 45.97 -27.81
C LEU A 12 -34.98 45.30 -27.86
N ARG A 13 -34.25 45.66 -28.92
CA ARG A 13 -32.79 45.84 -29.08
C ARG A 13 -31.81 44.68 -28.82
N SER A 14 -31.23 44.21 -29.92
CA SER A 14 -29.92 43.55 -30.02
C SER A 14 -28.75 44.56 -30.06
N PRO A 15 -27.56 44.19 -29.53
CA PRO A 15 -26.37 45.05 -29.50
C PRO A 15 -25.48 44.89 -30.76
N PRO A 16 -24.48 45.78 -30.98
CA PRO A 16 -23.89 46.02 -32.30
C PRO A 16 -22.77 45.05 -32.68
N LYS A 17 -22.75 44.68 -33.98
CA LYS A 17 -21.62 44.01 -34.63
C LYS A 17 -20.48 45.01 -34.85
N LYS A 18 -19.28 44.68 -34.37
CA LYS A 18 -18.02 45.24 -34.90
C LYS A 18 -17.53 44.35 -36.04
N GLY A 19 -17.06 45.00 -37.11
CA GLY A 19 -16.50 44.38 -38.32
C GLY A 19 -15.15 43.71 -38.05
N GLY A 20 -14.53 42.98 -38.96
CA GLY A 20 -14.71 42.92 -40.41
C GLY A 20 -13.31 42.87 -41.01
N VAL A 21 -12.92 41.73 -41.56
CA VAL A 21 -11.90 41.66 -42.62
C VAL A 21 -12.40 40.66 -43.65
N SER A 22 -12.41 41.15 -44.88
CA SER A 22 -13.00 40.58 -46.08
C SER A 22 -11.94 39.86 -46.90
N LEU A 23 -12.28 38.70 -47.47
CA LEU A 23 -11.88 38.20 -48.80
C LEU A 23 -12.76 36.95 -49.09
N VAL A 24 -13.84 37.02 -49.89
CA VAL A 24 -13.89 37.05 -51.38
C VAL A 24 -13.18 35.78 -51.92
N THR A 25 -13.86 34.68 -52.30
CA THR A 25 -14.78 34.54 -53.45
C THR A 25 -15.54 33.19 -53.43
N ASN A 26 -16.77 33.24 -53.98
CA ASN A 26 -17.47 32.26 -54.83
C ASN A 26 -17.23 30.74 -54.65
N ASN A 27 -18.30 29.99 -54.35
CA ASN A 27 -19.08 29.37 -55.44
C ASN A 27 -20.49 28.92 -54.99
N LYS A 28 -21.48 29.33 -55.77
CA LYS A 28 -22.85 28.79 -55.78
C LYS A 28 -22.83 27.43 -56.48
N ASN A 29 -23.52 26.42 -55.95
CA ASN A 29 -24.59 25.79 -56.72
C ASN A 29 -25.50 24.87 -55.89
N ASN A 30 -26.78 25.03 -56.19
CA ASN A 30 -27.93 24.19 -55.84
C ASN A 30 -27.69 22.71 -56.18
N ASN A 31 -28.23 21.77 -55.39
CA ASN A 31 -29.50 21.13 -55.76
C ASN A 31 -30.10 20.29 -54.63
N LYS A 32 -31.43 20.37 -54.53
CA LYS A 32 -32.29 19.49 -53.73
C LYS A 32 -32.57 18.22 -54.52
N ASN A 33 -32.90 17.17 -53.77
CA ASN A 33 -34.08 16.31 -53.92
C ASN A 33 -33.86 14.81 -54.29
N ARG A 34 -34.37 13.98 -53.37
CA ARG A 34 -35.28 12.82 -53.54
C ARG A 34 -34.79 11.48 -54.13
N GLN A 35 -35.02 10.45 -53.30
CA GLN A 35 -35.67 9.15 -53.56
C GLN A 35 -35.28 8.37 -54.84
N GLN A 36 -34.77 7.14 -54.66
CA GLN A 36 -35.45 5.86 -55.00
C GLN A 36 -34.44 4.68 -54.93
N GLN A 37 -34.88 3.55 -54.36
CA GLN A 37 -34.30 2.20 -54.55
C GLN A 37 -34.70 1.63 -55.94
N PRO A 38 -34.49 0.33 -56.24
CA PRO A 38 -33.26 -0.46 -56.57
C PRO A 38 -33.38 -0.99 -58.05
N PRO A 39 -32.68 -2.03 -58.60
CA PRO A 39 -32.80 -3.46 -58.21
C PRO A 39 -31.60 -4.43 -58.51
N TYR A 40 -31.69 -5.65 -57.95
CA TYR A 40 -31.30 -7.01 -58.41
C TYR A 40 -30.09 -7.30 -59.32
N SER A 41 -29.26 -8.29 -58.91
CA SER A 41 -28.85 -9.50 -59.67
C SER A 41 -27.78 -10.28 -58.85
N SER A 42 -28.08 -11.37 -58.14
CA SER A 42 -28.12 -12.80 -58.56
C SER A 42 -26.86 -13.35 -59.26
N HIS A 43 -26.15 -14.25 -58.56
CA HIS A 43 -25.69 -15.62 -58.95
C HIS A 43 -24.72 -16.09 -57.84
N GLU A 44 -25.02 -17.16 -57.09
CA GLU A 44 -24.63 -18.58 -57.38
C GLU A 44 -23.10 -18.72 -57.38
N GLU A 45 -22.41 -19.64 -56.72
CA GLU A 45 -22.58 -20.97 -56.11
C GLU A 45 -21.21 -21.13 -55.34
N GLU A 46 -20.94 -21.95 -54.33
CA GLU A 46 -21.20 -23.37 -54.21
C GLU A 46 -20.75 -23.81 -52.80
N GLU A 47 -21.53 -24.75 -52.27
CA GLU A 47 -21.42 -25.61 -51.10
C GLU A 47 -20.02 -25.97 -50.55
N LYS A 48 -19.89 -25.96 -49.21
CA LYS A 48 -19.51 -27.20 -48.52
C LYS A 48 -20.16 -27.32 -47.12
N LYS A 49 -20.81 -28.47 -46.98
CA LYS A 49 -21.74 -28.97 -45.96
C LYS A 49 -20.99 -29.69 -44.83
N VAL A 50 -21.77 -30.13 -43.82
CA VAL A 50 -21.49 -31.02 -42.67
C VAL A 50 -21.32 -30.22 -41.35
N ASP A 51 -22.41 -29.92 -40.61
CA ASP A 51 -23.17 -30.75 -39.63
C ASP A 51 -22.48 -30.75 -38.25
N ASP A 52 -23.12 -30.72 -37.07
CA ASP A 52 -24.47 -30.47 -36.57
C ASP A 52 -24.32 -30.52 -35.02
N SER A 53 -24.79 -29.52 -34.26
CA SER A 53 -25.19 -29.74 -32.84
C SER A 53 -26.01 -28.56 -32.28
N ALA A 54 -27.28 -28.58 -32.62
CA ALA A 54 -28.48 -28.33 -31.81
C ALA A 54 -28.39 -27.71 -30.38
N PHE A 55 -29.20 -26.65 -30.21
CA PHE A 55 -30.25 -26.44 -29.19
C PHE A 55 -29.90 -26.17 -27.70
N HIS A 56 -30.03 -24.91 -27.27
CA HIS A 56 -31.16 -24.42 -26.42
C HIS A 56 -31.01 -22.91 -26.10
N SER A 57 -32.03 -22.12 -26.45
CA SER A 57 -32.27 -20.78 -25.92
C SER A 57 -33.62 -20.78 -25.20
N PRO A 58 -33.78 -20.03 -24.09
CA PRO A 58 -35.09 -19.60 -23.66
C PRO A 58 -35.20 -18.07 -23.59
N LYS A 59 -36.09 -17.58 -24.45
CA LYS A 59 -37.13 -16.57 -24.25
C LYS A 59 -37.02 -15.56 -23.10
N GLU A 60 -37.08 -14.32 -23.55
CA GLU A 60 -37.66 -13.12 -22.95
C GLU A 60 -38.90 -13.37 -22.06
N SER A 61 -38.96 -12.66 -20.93
CA SER A 61 -40.23 -12.21 -20.37
C SER A 61 -40.10 -10.76 -19.88
N SER A 62 -40.91 -9.92 -20.49
CA SER A 62 -41.16 -8.53 -20.17
C SER A 62 -42.33 -8.42 -19.19
N HIS A 63 -42.16 -7.70 -18.07
CA HIS A 63 -43.27 -7.04 -17.38
C HIS A 63 -42.82 -5.68 -16.86
N ALA A 64 -43.37 -4.63 -17.45
CA ALA A 64 -43.44 -3.29 -16.91
C ALA A 64 -44.62 -3.20 -15.93
N SER A 65 -44.47 -2.43 -14.84
CA SER A 65 -45.49 -1.51 -14.32
C SER A 65 -44.93 -0.65 -13.18
N LEU A 66 -45.18 0.65 -13.30
CA LEU A 66 -44.90 1.72 -12.36
C LEU A 66 -45.85 1.70 -11.15
N SER A 67 -45.39 2.29 -10.04
CA SER A 67 -46.02 3.46 -9.37
C SER A 67 -46.27 3.34 -7.85
N THR A 68 -45.78 4.38 -7.15
CA THR A 68 -46.30 5.06 -5.95
C THR A 68 -46.31 4.40 -4.56
N ALA A 69 -45.57 5.05 -3.65
CA ALA A 69 -45.74 5.06 -2.19
C ALA A 69 -46.77 6.15 -1.77
N PRO A 70 -46.97 6.44 -0.46
CA PRO A 70 -47.65 5.59 0.53
C PRO A 70 -48.83 6.34 1.20
N SER A 71 -49.76 5.61 1.80
CA SER A 71 -50.77 6.19 2.69
C SER A 71 -51.00 5.32 3.92
N THR A 72 -51.04 6.01 5.07
CA THR A 72 -51.37 5.52 6.42
C THR A 72 -52.76 4.86 6.48
N PRO A 73 -53.03 4.06 7.52
CA PRO A 73 -54.03 4.55 8.47
C PRO A 73 -53.83 4.16 9.94
N THR A 74 -54.56 4.93 10.74
CA THR A 74 -54.73 4.98 12.18
C THR A 74 -55.70 3.91 12.72
N THR A 75 -55.45 3.47 13.96
CA THR A 75 -56.43 3.09 15.02
C THR A 75 -57.45 1.94 14.80
N SER A 76 -57.32 0.89 15.64
CA SER A 76 -58.22 0.60 16.78
C SER A 76 -58.70 -0.85 16.91
N ALA A 77 -58.52 -1.37 18.14
CA ALA A 77 -59.43 -2.20 18.93
C ALA A 77 -59.63 -3.71 18.63
N MET A 78 -59.19 -4.48 19.64
CA MET A 78 -60.00 -5.37 20.50
C MET A 78 -60.07 -6.89 20.25
N THR A 79 -59.93 -7.56 21.40
CA THR A 79 -60.53 -8.83 21.88
C THR A 79 -59.91 -10.18 21.49
N ASP A 80 -59.35 -10.79 22.55
CA ASP A 80 -59.70 -12.08 23.14
C ASP A 80 -59.36 -13.43 22.47
N ASP A 81 -58.71 -14.21 23.33
CA ASP A 81 -59.01 -15.60 23.72
C ASP A 81 -58.28 -16.80 23.09
N ALA A 82 -57.65 -17.52 24.03
CA ALA A 82 -57.61 -18.97 24.24
C ALA A 82 -56.95 -19.92 23.21
N MET A 83 -55.96 -20.67 23.74
CA MET A 83 -55.81 -22.15 23.77
C MET A 83 -54.32 -22.46 23.93
N GLU A 84 -53.88 -22.97 25.10
CA GLU A 84 -53.54 -24.39 25.34
C GLU A 84 -52.31 -24.86 24.53
N GLU A 85 -51.36 -25.67 24.99
CA GLU A 85 -51.01 -26.35 26.23
C GLU A 85 -49.72 -27.11 25.84
N TYR A 86 -48.69 -27.18 26.68
CA TYR A 86 -47.95 -28.41 27.05
C TYR A 86 -46.66 -28.12 27.84
N ARG A 87 -46.74 -28.58 29.09
CA ARG A 87 -45.77 -28.86 30.17
C ARG A 87 -44.48 -29.59 29.70
N ALA A 88 -43.27 -29.18 30.14
CA ALA A 88 -42.52 -29.51 31.39
C ALA A 88 -41.53 -30.70 31.20
N PRO A 89 -40.54 -31.00 32.10
CA PRO A 89 -40.11 -30.40 33.39
C PRO A 89 -38.60 -30.00 33.42
N SER A 90 -38.11 -29.06 34.26
CA SER A 90 -37.99 -28.94 35.74
C SER A 90 -37.02 -29.91 36.42
N LEU A 91 -35.95 -29.36 37.02
CA LEU A 91 -35.36 -29.67 38.34
C LEU A 91 -34.56 -28.42 38.79
N GLU A 92 -35.08 -27.60 39.71
CA GLU A 92 -34.85 -27.60 41.17
C GLU A 92 -33.45 -27.09 41.58
N ALA A 93 -33.35 -25.86 42.13
CA ALA A 93 -33.43 -25.50 43.57
C ALA A 93 -32.03 -25.58 44.22
N ALA A 94 -31.55 -24.72 45.12
CA ALA A 94 -32.11 -23.73 46.04
C ALA A 94 -30.99 -22.67 46.33
N ASN A 95 -31.26 -21.37 46.51
CA ASN A 95 -31.70 -20.71 47.76
C ASN A 95 -30.63 -20.87 48.89
N ILE A 96 -30.20 -19.89 49.70
CA ILE A 96 -30.90 -18.78 50.39
C ILE A 96 -29.84 -17.77 50.94
N THR A 97 -30.25 -16.49 51.10
CA THR A 97 -29.92 -15.52 52.19
C THR A 97 -28.47 -15.04 52.38
N SER A 98 -28.15 -13.86 52.90
CA SER A 98 -28.77 -12.54 53.16
C SER A 98 -27.72 -11.73 53.95
N SER A 99 -27.75 -10.40 53.83
CA SER A 99 -27.24 -9.41 54.82
C SER A 99 -25.71 -9.28 54.97
N SER A 100 -25.09 -8.13 54.66
CA SER A 100 -25.10 -6.81 55.34
C SER A 100 -23.93 -6.63 56.33
N ALA A 101 -23.27 -5.47 56.18
CA ALA A 101 -22.58 -4.66 57.19
C ALA A 101 -21.07 -4.88 57.53
N VAL A 102 -20.32 -3.80 57.26
CA VAL A 102 -19.43 -3.05 58.19
C VAL A 102 -18.11 -3.68 58.67
N GLY A 103 -17.00 -3.02 58.29
CA GLY A 103 -16.07 -2.41 59.26
C GLY A 103 -14.73 -3.11 59.55
N GLY A 104 -13.67 -2.28 59.59
CA GLY A 104 -12.49 -2.45 60.48
C GLY A 104 -11.31 -3.23 59.91
N THR A 105 -10.25 -2.57 59.44
CA THR A 105 -9.05 -2.15 60.20
C THR A 105 -8.04 -3.24 60.55
N GLN A 106 -6.80 -2.92 60.16
CA GLN A 106 -5.52 -3.15 60.85
C GLN A 106 -4.71 -4.43 60.62
N SER A 107 -3.44 -4.14 60.31
CA SER A 107 -2.23 -4.78 60.86
C SER A 107 -1.87 -6.18 60.35
N SER A 108 -0.62 -6.53 60.11
CA SER A 108 0.68 -5.86 60.18
C SER A 108 1.74 -6.93 59.87
N ARG A 109 2.98 -6.50 59.56
CA ARG A 109 4.24 -7.22 59.79
C ARG A 109 4.49 -8.45 58.88
N THR A 110 5.68 -8.78 58.41
CA THR A 110 7.06 -8.28 58.60
C THR A 110 7.94 -9.00 57.57
N ALA A 111 8.84 -8.27 56.92
CA ALA A 111 10.09 -8.82 56.38
C ALA A 111 10.96 -9.33 57.56
N PRO A 112 11.98 -10.23 57.42
CA PRO A 112 13.14 -9.88 56.59
C PRO A 112 14.02 -11.04 56.02
N THR A 113 14.75 -10.70 54.95
CA THR A 113 16.17 -11.02 54.60
C THR A 113 16.79 -12.45 54.62
N PRO A 114 17.87 -12.66 53.85
CA PRO A 114 18.21 -13.92 53.19
C PRO A 114 19.44 -14.62 53.78
N LEU A 115 19.65 -15.88 53.38
CA LEU A 115 20.93 -16.57 53.51
C LEU A 115 21.33 -17.22 52.19
N SER A 116 22.62 -17.09 51.92
CA SER A 116 23.34 -17.44 50.70
C SER A 116 23.74 -18.92 50.62
N SER A 117 24.10 -19.30 49.39
CA SER A 117 25.06 -20.33 48.96
C SER A 117 24.65 -21.81 49.03
N SER A 118 24.57 -22.48 47.87
CA SER A 118 25.72 -23.20 47.26
C SER A 118 25.27 -24.18 46.14
N SER A 119 26.03 -24.15 45.03
CA SER A 119 26.35 -25.22 44.07
C SER A 119 25.34 -26.33 43.73
N SER A 120 24.99 -26.46 42.44
CA SER A 120 25.63 -27.47 41.54
C SER A 120 24.88 -27.63 40.19
N VAL A 121 25.67 -27.59 39.11
CA VAL A 121 25.68 -28.41 37.88
C VAL A 121 24.34 -28.94 37.33
N GLY A 122 24.00 -28.54 36.09
CA GLY A 122 23.03 -29.26 35.26
C GLY A 122 22.46 -28.46 34.09
N SER A 123 23.28 -28.07 33.12
CA SER A 123 22.82 -27.37 31.90
C SER A 123 22.22 -28.36 30.89
N HIS A 124 20.88 -28.39 30.80
CA HIS A 124 20.15 -28.97 29.67
C HIS A 124 19.81 -27.84 28.67
N PRO A 125 20.09 -27.97 27.36
CA PRO A 125 19.56 -27.04 26.37
C PRO A 125 18.12 -27.43 26.01
N SER A 126 17.19 -26.53 26.32
CA SER A 126 15.80 -26.55 25.89
C SER A 126 15.72 -26.19 24.40
N LEU A 127 15.39 -27.18 23.56
CA LEU A 127 15.07 -26.98 22.15
C LEU A 127 13.66 -26.39 22.03
N HIS A 128 13.58 -25.09 21.83
CA HIS A 128 12.35 -24.41 21.42
C HIS A 128 12.26 -24.45 19.89
N SER A 129 11.53 -25.44 19.38
CA SER A 129 11.23 -25.61 17.96
C SER A 129 10.23 -24.55 17.51
N GLN A 130 10.69 -23.54 16.76
CA GLN A 130 9.81 -22.67 15.99
C GLN A 130 9.72 -23.19 14.56
N ASN A 131 8.59 -23.83 14.30
CA ASN A 131 8.10 -24.27 13.01
C ASN A 131 7.77 -23.01 12.17
N THR A 132 8.51 -22.79 11.08
CA THR A 132 8.19 -21.74 10.09
C THR A 132 7.88 -22.38 8.76
N ASN A 133 6.61 -22.29 8.36
CA ASN A 133 6.14 -22.65 7.04
C ASN A 133 6.77 -21.69 6.02
N HIS A 134 7.70 -22.18 5.20
CA HIS A 134 8.19 -21.47 4.02
C HIS A 134 7.24 -21.73 2.85
N THR A 135 6.21 -20.89 2.73
CA THR A 135 5.69 -20.53 1.42
C THR A 135 6.70 -19.56 0.81
N GLN A 136 7.12 -19.81 -0.44
CA GLN A 136 7.96 -18.90 -1.21
C GLN A 136 7.17 -17.61 -1.51
N SER A 137 7.05 -16.75 -0.51
CA SER A 137 6.62 -15.36 -0.69
C SER A 137 7.85 -14.57 -1.15
N LEU A 138 7.70 -13.85 -2.26
CA LEU A 138 8.73 -12.95 -2.80
C LEU A 138 9.33 -12.13 -1.65
N SER A 139 10.65 -12.24 -1.48
CA SER A 139 11.34 -11.63 -0.35
C SER A 139 11.15 -10.11 -0.39
N ALA A 140 11.04 -9.45 0.77
CA ALA A 140 10.93 -7.98 0.81
C ALA A 140 12.13 -7.26 0.16
N SER A 141 13.27 -7.96 0.00
CA SER A 141 14.42 -7.49 -0.77
C SER A 141 14.14 -7.52 -2.28
N ASP A 142 13.39 -8.49 -2.78
CA ASP A 142 12.90 -8.49 -4.15
C ASP A 142 11.86 -7.38 -4.37
N ALA A 143 10.96 -7.14 -3.42
CA ALA A 143 9.95 -6.07 -3.50
C ALA A 143 10.55 -4.65 -3.48
N LEU A 144 11.69 -4.45 -2.80
CA LEU A 144 12.40 -3.18 -2.78
C LEU A 144 13.37 -3.01 -3.97
N SER A 145 13.97 -4.08 -4.49
CA SER A 145 14.65 -4.05 -5.79
C SER A 145 13.68 -3.75 -6.93
N LEU A 146 12.46 -4.32 -6.91
CA LEU A 146 11.38 -4.03 -7.87
C LEU A 146 10.95 -2.56 -7.86
N ARG A 147 11.05 -1.86 -6.72
CA ARG A 147 10.74 -0.43 -6.59
C ARG A 147 11.88 0.47 -7.09
N ARG A 148 13.10 -0.04 -7.19
CA ARG A 148 14.31 0.68 -7.60
C ARG A 148 14.67 0.45 -9.07
N GLU A 149 14.25 -0.67 -9.64
CA GLU A 149 14.59 -1.07 -11.02
C GLU A 149 13.58 -0.59 -12.09
N GLY A 150 12.52 0.11 -11.69
CA GLY A 150 11.48 0.57 -12.62
C GLY A 150 10.57 -0.58 -13.08
N ALA A 151 9.38 -0.22 -13.54
CA ALA A 151 8.38 -1.22 -13.89
C ALA A 151 8.75 -2.04 -15.14
N GLU A 152 9.64 -1.51 -16.01
CA GLU A 152 10.27 -2.27 -17.10
C GLU A 152 11.11 -3.46 -16.61
N ALA A 153 11.89 -3.32 -15.53
CA ALA A 153 12.67 -4.43 -14.98
C ALA A 153 11.77 -5.49 -14.35
N THR A 154 10.64 -5.08 -13.76
CA THR A 154 9.61 -6.00 -13.27
C THR A 154 9.00 -6.80 -14.42
N ILE A 155 8.69 -6.15 -15.54
CA ILE A 155 8.19 -6.81 -16.75
C ILE A 155 9.24 -7.77 -17.32
N VAL A 156 10.52 -7.38 -17.37
CA VAL A 156 11.62 -8.26 -17.81
C VAL A 156 11.75 -9.46 -16.88
N LYS A 157 11.62 -9.28 -15.56
CA LYS A 157 11.66 -10.37 -14.58
C LYS A 157 10.46 -11.31 -14.71
N LEU A 158 9.25 -10.78 -14.90
CA LEU A 158 8.04 -11.59 -15.15
C LEU A 158 8.12 -12.34 -16.49
N ARG A 159 8.66 -11.72 -17.54
CA ARG A 159 8.94 -12.40 -18.82
C ARG A 159 9.97 -13.51 -18.64
N SER A 160 11.06 -13.24 -17.91
CA SER A 160 12.05 -14.26 -17.59
C SER A 160 11.49 -15.42 -16.76
N GLN A 161 10.55 -15.15 -15.84
CA GLN A 161 9.87 -16.19 -15.07
C GLN A 161 8.90 -16.99 -15.92
N LEU A 162 8.18 -16.33 -16.85
CA LEU A 162 7.31 -16.99 -17.82
C LEU A 162 8.12 -17.87 -18.77
N ASP A 163 9.26 -17.37 -19.25
CA ASP A 163 10.19 -18.13 -20.07
C ASP A 163 10.74 -19.32 -19.28
N GLN A 164 11.18 -19.14 -18.04
CA GLN A 164 11.64 -20.25 -17.18
C GLN A 164 10.55 -21.31 -16.97
N ALA A 165 9.30 -20.90 -16.73
CA ALA A 165 8.17 -21.82 -16.63
C ALA A 165 7.91 -22.57 -17.95
N GLY A 166 8.04 -21.89 -19.11
CA GLY A 166 7.98 -22.55 -20.41
C GLY A 166 9.11 -23.55 -20.63
N HIS A 167 10.31 -23.29 -20.10
CA HIS A 167 11.44 -24.21 -20.16
C HIS A 167 11.24 -25.44 -19.24
N SER A 168 10.61 -25.30 -18.07
CA SER A 168 10.27 -26.45 -17.22
C SER A 168 9.21 -27.34 -17.86
N ASP A 169 8.16 -26.76 -18.45
CA ASP A 169 7.11 -27.51 -19.14
C ASP A 169 7.65 -28.30 -20.34
N THR A 170 8.49 -27.65 -21.16
CA THR A 170 9.13 -28.33 -22.30
C THR A 170 10.11 -29.42 -21.85
N SER A 171 10.79 -29.23 -20.72
CA SER A 171 11.67 -30.26 -20.12
C SER A 171 10.86 -31.48 -19.65
N ALA A 172 9.76 -31.26 -18.93
CA ALA A 172 8.86 -32.32 -18.46
C ALA A 172 8.23 -33.09 -19.64
N GLN A 173 7.76 -32.38 -20.67
CA GLN A 173 7.25 -33.01 -21.91
C GLN A 173 8.35 -33.81 -22.64
N SER A 174 9.58 -33.29 -22.68
CA SER A 174 10.72 -34.02 -23.24
C SER A 174 11.08 -35.27 -22.42
N ALA A 175 10.97 -35.22 -21.09
CA ALA A 175 11.17 -36.38 -20.21
C ALA A 175 10.11 -37.46 -20.45
N LEU A 176 8.83 -37.08 -20.55
CA LEU A 176 7.74 -37.98 -20.94
C LEU A 176 7.98 -38.60 -22.32
N ALA A 177 8.38 -37.80 -23.32
CA ALA A 177 8.68 -38.29 -24.66
C ALA A 177 9.88 -39.27 -24.68
N LYS A 178 10.91 -39.02 -23.86
CA LYS A 178 12.05 -39.94 -23.70
C LYS A 178 11.62 -41.25 -23.04
N SER A 179 10.78 -41.20 -22.01
CA SER A 179 10.22 -42.39 -21.36
C SER A 179 9.42 -43.22 -22.36
N ASP A 180 8.57 -42.58 -23.17
CA ASP A 180 7.82 -43.24 -24.25
C ASP A 180 8.73 -43.93 -25.28
N ALA A 181 9.82 -43.29 -25.66
CA ALA A 181 10.81 -43.89 -26.56
C ALA A 181 11.46 -45.14 -25.95
N VAL A 182 11.84 -45.10 -24.66
CA VAL A 182 12.39 -46.26 -23.94
C VAL A 182 11.37 -47.40 -23.84
N ILE A 183 10.11 -47.10 -23.54
CA ILE A 183 9.03 -48.09 -23.49
C ILE A 183 8.86 -48.76 -24.87
N LEU A 184 8.89 -47.98 -25.96
CA LEU A 184 8.79 -48.52 -27.32
C LEU A 184 9.99 -49.42 -27.68
N GLU A 185 11.21 -49.03 -27.28
CA GLU A 185 12.42 -49.82 -27.47
C GLU A 185 12.36 -51.14 -26.68
N LEU A 186 11.99 -51.10 -25.40
CA LEU A 186 11.82 -52.29 -24.57
C LEU A 186 10.72 -53.21 -25.09
N ARG A 187 9.59 -52.66 -25.56
CA ARG A 187 8.53 -53.46 -26.22
C ARG A 187 9.05 -54.12 -27.50
N SER A 188 9.97 -53.48 -28.21
CA SER A 188 10.60 -54.05 -29.40
C SER A 188 11.58 -55.18 -29.04
N SER A 189 12.38 -55.03 -27.98
CA SER A 189 13.33 -56.05 -27.51
C SER A 189 12.60 -57.28 -26.97
N VAL A 190 11.51 -57.10 -26.23
CA VAL A 190 10.61 -58.20 -25.80
C VAL A 190 10.08 -58.99 -26.99
N ARG A 191 9.65 -58.32 -28.07
CA ARG A 191 9.21 -59.02 -29.30
C ARG A 191 10.35 -59.80 -29.95
N GLN A 192 11.57 -59.27 -29.95
CA GLN A 192 12.74 -59.97 -30.51
C GLN A 192 13.12 -61.18 -29.66
N LEU A 193 13.18 -61.04 -28.33
CA LEU A 193 13.46 -62.12 -27.39
C LEU A 193 12.43 -63.24 -27.48
N LYS A 194 11.13 -62.90 -27.59
CA LYS A 194 10.07 -63.90 -27.82
C LYS A 194 10.30 -64.71 -29.10
N ARG A 195 10.63 -64.05 -30.21
CA ARG A 195 10.96 -64.76 -31.48
C ARG A 195 12.21 -65.62 -31.35
N GLN A 196 13.21 -65.20 -30.58
CA GLN A 196 14.42 -66.00 -30.35
C GLN A 196 14.12 -67.23 -29.49
N LEU A 197 13.34 -67.06 -28.41
CA LEU A 197 12.87 -68.15 -27.54
C LEU A 197 12.06 -69.17 -28.35
N GLU A 198 11.14 -68.70 -29.20
CA GLU A 198 10.33 -69.54 -30.08
C GLU A 198 11.22 -70.36 -31.04
N ARG A 199 12.19 -69.73 -31.73
CA ARG A 199 13.14 -70.45 -32.60
C ARG A 199 13.95 -71.52 -31.86
N VAL A 200 14.50 -71.21 -30.69
CA VAL A 200 15.28 -72.18 -29.91
C VAL A 200 14.38 -73.31 -29.40
N THR A 201 13.13 -73.01 -29.07
CA THR A 201 12.14 -74.00 -28.67
C THR A 201 11.75 -74.91 -29.84
N ASP A 202 11.55 -74.35 -31.03
CA ASP A 202 11.27 -75.09 -32.26
C ASP A 202 12.47 -75.96 -32.66
N GLU A 203 13.70 -75.43 -32.59
CA GLU A 203 14.94 -76.21 -32.80
C GLU A 203 15.05 -77.37 -31.81
N LYS A 204 14.71 -77.13 -30.53
CA LYS A 204 14.65 -78.18 -29.51
C LYS A 204 13.60 -79.25 -29.85
N GLN A 205 12.40 -78.84 -30.25
CA GLN A 205 11.33 -79.78 -30.64
C GLN A 205 11.70 -80.58 -31.90
N GLN A 206 12.32 -79.93 -32.89
CA GLN A 206 12.80 -80.57 -34.10
C GLN A 206 13.92 -81.58 -33.80
N LEU A 207 14.88 -81.22 -32.95
CA LEU A 207 15.92 -82.15 -32.49
C LEU A 207 15.37 -83.31 -31.66
N GLN A 208 14.29 -83.10 -30.89
CA GLN A 208 13.59 -84.18 -30.18
C GLN A 208 12.85 -85.11 -31.13
N HIS A 209 12.18 -84.55 -32.15
CA HIS A 209 11.48 -85.32 -33.17
C HIS A 209 12.47 -86.14 -34.03
N ASP A 210 13.60 -85.56 -34.42
CA ASP A 210 14.66 -86.22 -35.19
C ASP A 210 15.42 -87.28 -34.35
N ARG A 211 15.41 -87.17 -33.01
CA ARG A 211 16.04 -88.13 -32.08
C ARG A 211 15.18 -89.33 -31.68
N GLY A 212 13.95 -89.43 -32.18
CA GLY A 212 12.98 -90.47 -31.81
C GLY A 212 13.41 -91.94 -31.97
N PHE A 213 14.65 -92.27 -32.34
CA PHE A 213 15.09 -93.65 -32.54
C PHE A 213 16.47 -94.09 -32.01
N ALA A 214 17.35 -93.26 -31.42
CA ALA A 214 18.61 -93.80 -30.87
C ALA A 214 19.33 -92.94 -29.80
N VAL A 215 19.42 -93.52 -28.59
CA VAL A 215 20.42 -93.34 -27.51
C VAL A 215 20.40 -92.05 -26.66
N PRO A 216 20.42 -92.12 -25.31
CA PRO A 216 20.05 -90.99 -24.42
C PRO A 216 21.20 -90.05 -23.97
N ASN A 217 22.41 -90.11 -24.52
CA ASN A 217 23.61 -89.55 -23.84
C ASN A 217 24.25 -88.31 -24.49
N SER A 218 23.48 -87.41 -25.11
CA SER A 218 24.07 -86.24 -25.74
C SER A 218 23.99 -84.97 -24.88
N LEU A 219 25.18 -84.54 -24.44
CA LEU A 219 25.53 -83.27 -23.78
C LEU A 219 24.96 -81.99 -24.42
N ASN A 220 24.36 -82.06 -25.61
CA ASN A 220 23.80 -80.88 -26.29
C ASN A 220 22.39 -80.51 -25.82
N GLY A 221 21.66 -81.42 -25.17
CA GLY A 221 20.32 -81.12 -24.63
C GLY A 221 20.35 -80.09 -23.51
N ASP A 222 21.29 -80.26 -22.57
CA ASP A 222 21.45 -79.38 -21.41
C ASP A 222 21.85 -77.95 -21.83
N ALA A 223 22.61 -77.81 -22.93
CA ALA A 223 23.00 -76.51 -23.47
C ALA A 223 21.81 -75.74 -24.08
N LEU A 224 20.87 -76.44 -24.73
CA LEU A 224 19.64 -75.83 -25.26
C LEU A 224 18.69 -75.45 -24.12
N ASP A 225 18.58 -76.27 -23.09
CA ASP A 225 17.74 -76.00 -21.92
C ASP A 225 18.28 -74.83 -21.09
N ALA A 226 19.60 -74.74 -20.92
CA ALA A 226 20.25 -73.57 -20.33
C ALA A 226 19.99 -72.29 -21.14
N ARG A 227 20.05 -72.37 -22.48
CA ARG A 227 19.79 -71.24 -23.37
C ARG A 227 18.33 -70.80 -23.37
N VAL A 228 17.38 -71.73 -23.31
CA VAL A 228 15.95 -71.42 -23.14
C VAL A 228 15.72 -70.76 -21.78
N GLY A 229 16.34 -71.28 -20.71
CA GLY A 229 16.28 -70.69 -19.37
C GLY A 229 16.85 -69.27 -19.34
N GLU A 230 18.00 -69.03 -19.99
CA GLU A 230 18.60 -67.70 -20.09
C GLU A 230 17.71 -66.72 -20.87
N LEU A 231 17.18 -67.12 -22.03
CA LEU A 231 16.26 -66.29 -22.82
C LEU A 231 14.96 -66.00 -22.06
N GLN A 232 14.46 -66.94 -21.26
CA GLN A 232 13.30 -66.72 -20.40
C GLN A 232 13.60 -65.68 -19.30
N VAL A 233 14.75 -65.78 -18.63
CA VAL A 233 15.18 -64.79 -17.62
C VAL A 233 15.36 -63.41 -18.25
N GLN A 234 15.94 -63.33 -19.46
CA GLN A 234 16.05 -62.06 -20.20
C GLN A 234 14.69 -61.48 -20.57
N LEU A 235 13.73 -62.33 -20.97
CA LEU A 235 12.37 -61.92 -21.28
C LEU A 235 11.63 -61.39 -20.04
N ASP A 236 11.74 -62.08 -18.92
CA ASP A 236 11.13 -61.66 -17.66
C ASP A 236 11.74 -60.36 -17.13
N ARG A 237 13.07 -60.19 -17.26
CA ARG A 237 13.76 -58.93 -16.94
C ARG A 237 13.27 -57.78 -17.84
N ALA A 238 13.10 -58.02 -19.13
CA ALA A 238 12.60 -57.00 -20.06
C ALA A 238 11.13 -56.62 -19.76
N HIS A 239 10.27 -57.58 -19.40
CA HIS A 239 8.91 -57.27 -18.94
C HIS A 239 8.90 -56.46 -17.64
N ALA A 240 9.75 -56.80 -16.67
CA ALA A 240 9.88 -56.01 -15.44
C ALA A 240 10.33 -54.57 -15.73
N GLN A 241 11.28 -54.38 -16.65
CA GLN A 241 11.73 -53.05 -17.08
C GLN A 241 10.60 -52.24 -17.74
N ILE A 242 9.76 -52.85 -18.58
CA ILE A 242 8.59 -52.16 -19.16
C ILE A 242 7.63 -51.72 -18.06
N LEU A 243 7.35 -52.58 -17.08
CA LEU A 243 6.42 -52.26 -16.00
C LEU A 243 6.95 -51.12 -15.11
N THR A 244 8.25 -51.09 -14.81
CA THR A 244 8.88 -49.97 -14.12
C THR A 244 8.80 -48.68 -14.94
N ALA A 245 9.07 -48.74 -16.25
CA ALA A 245 8.97 -47.57 -17.11
C ALA A 245 7.53 -47.04 -17.24
N ASP A 246 6.52 -47.93 -17.34
CA ASP A 246 5.10 -47.57 -17.35
C ASP A 246 4.67 -46.94 -16.00
N MET A 247 5.23 -47.39 -14.87
CA MET A 247 4.98 -46.81 -13.54
C MET A 247 5.58 -45.40 -13.41
N VAL A 248 6.84 -45.21 -13.82
CA VAL A 248 7.49 -43.89 -13.82
C VAL A 248 6.77 -42.92 -14.75
N ARG A 249 6.33 -43.38 -15.93
CA ARG A 249 5.51 -42.58 -16.83
C ARG A 249 4.23 -42.10 -16.14
N LYS A 250 3.52 -43.00 -15.44
CA LYS A 250 2.29 -42.64 -14.74
C LYS A 250 2.55 -41.65 -13.60
N GLU A 251 3.62 -41.83 -12.84
CA GLU A 251 4.03 -40.85 -11.81
C GLU A 251 4.32 -39.47 -12.42
N LEU A 252 4.98 -39.42 -13.59
CA LEU A 252 5.21 -38.17 -14.31
C LEU A 252 3.89 -37.53 -14.80
N GLU A 253 2.95 -38.33 -15.31
CA GLU A 253 1.61 -37.86 -15.69
C GLU A 253 0.86 -37.29 -14.48
N ASP A 254 0.84 -38.01 -13.35
CA ASP A 254 0.21 -37.56 -12.09
C ASP A 254 0.86 -36.26 -11.56
N THR A 255 2.20 -36.11 -11.67
CA THR A 255 2.89 -34.87 -11.28
C THR A 255 2.53 -33.69 -12.19
N LEU A 256 2.40 -33.92 -13.49
CA LEU A 256 2.02 -32.88 -14.45
C LEU A 256 0.57 -32.42 -14.23
N GLU A 257 -0.34 -33.35 -13.94
CA GLU A 257 -1.73 -33.01 -13.57
C GLU A 257 -1.79 -32.20 -12.25
N ALA A 258 -0.99 -32.56 -11.26
CA ALA A 258 -0.91 -31.83 -10.00
C ALA A 258 -0.35 -30.41 -10.21
N GLU A 259 0.71 -30.26 -11.00
CA GLU A 259 1.27 -28.94 -11.36
C GLU A 259 0.25 -28.10 -12.13
N GLN A 260 -0.46 -28.68 -13.10
CA GLN A 260 -1.54 -28.01 -13.82
C GLN A 260 -2.62 -27.50 -12.87
N TYR A 261 -3.08 -28.32 -11.92
CA TYR A 261 -4.08 -27.89 -10.93
C TYR A 261 -3.57 -26.74 -10.05
N THR A 262 -2.31 -26.77 -9.61
CA THR A 262 -1.73 -25.65 -8.83
C THR A 262 -1.59 -24.37 -9.65
N TRP A 263 -1.33 -24.50 -10.96
CA TRP A 263 -1.35 -23.37 -11.88
C TRP A 263 -2.74 -22.79 -12.06
N GLU A 264 -3.76 -23.62 -12.29
CA GLU A 264 -5.16 -23.19 -12.40
C GLU A 264 -5.62 -22.47 -11.12
N LEU A 265 -5.26 -22.98 -9.94
CA LEU A 265 -5.59 -22.34 -8.66
C LEU A 265 -4.90 -20.97 -8.50
N ARG A 266 -3.62 -20.88 -8.88
CA ARG A 266 -2.88 -19.59 -8.87
C ARG A 266 -3.50 -18.58 -9.84
N VAL A 267 -3.93 -19.02 -11.03
CA VAL A 267 -4.62 -18.16 -12.00
C VAL A 267 -5.97 -17.68 -11.45
N GLN A 268 -6.77 -18.57 -10.84
CA GLN A 268 -8.04 -18.18 -10.22
C GLN A 268 -7.87 -17.17 -9.07
N ASP A 269 -6.84 -17.34 -8.23
CA ASP A 269 -6.54 -16.38 -7.17
C ASP A 269 -6.08 -15.02 -7.74
N GLN A 270 -5.28 -15.02 -8.81
CA GLN A 270 -4.92 -13.80 -9.53
C GLN A 270 -6.15 -13.14 -10.17
N GLU A 271 -7.06 -13.90 -10.78
CA GLU A 271 -8.32 -13.38 -11.33
C GLU A 271 -9.20 -12.76 -10.25
N ARG A 272 -9.33 -13.42 -9.08
CA ARG A 272 -10.06 -12.87 -7.94
C ARG A 272 -9.44 -11.57 -7.45
N GLN A 273 -8.11 -11.50 -7.39
CA GLN A 273 -7.39 -10.28 -7.01
C GLN A 273 -7.58 -9.15 -8.04
N ILE A 274 -7.57 -9.47 -9.33
CA ILE A 274 -7.88 -8.51 -10.40
C ILE A 274 -9.31 -7.98 -10.25
N GLN A 275 -10.29 -8.84 -10.00
CA GLN A 275 -11.68 -8.44 -9.77
C GLN A 275 -11.83 -7.54 -8.53
N GLU A 276 -11.14 -7.86 -7.44
CA GLU A 276 -11.13 -7.02 -6.23
C GLU A 276 -10.53 -5.63 -6.50
N MET A 277 -9.41 -5.56 -7.23
CA MET A 277 -8.83 -4.28 -7.64
C MET A 277 -9.74 -3.49 -8.58
N GLN A 278 -10.41 -4.15 -9.53
CA GLN A 278 -11.40 -3.51 -10.41
C GLN A 278 -12.56 -2.93 -9.60
N TYR A 279 -13.04 -3.65 -8.59
CA TYR A 279 -14.06 -3.16 -7.66
C TYR A 279 -13.58 -1.92 -6.88
N GLN A 280 -12.37 -1.95 -6.32
CA GLN A 280 -11.79 -0.81 -5.59
C GLN A 280 -11.59 0.41 -6.50
N ILE A 281 -11.13 0.22 -7.74
CA ILE A 281 -11.03 1.29 -8.73
C ILE A 281 -12.42 1.87 -9.03
N GLY A 282 -13.43 1.02 -9.20
CA GLY A 282 -14.82 1.45 -9.38
C GLY A 282 -15.31 2.33 -8.23
N GLN A 283 -15.00 1.96 -6.99
CA GLN A 283 -15.34 2.75 -5.80
C GLN A 283 -14.63 4.10 -5.77
N LEU A 284 -13.32 4.13 -6.07
CA LEU A 284 -12.55 5.37 -6.14
C LEU A 284 -13.07 6.31 -7.25
N VAL A 285 -13.49 5.76 -8.39
CA VAL A 285 -14.12 6.56 -9.46
C VAL A 285 -15.44 7.16 -8.97
N THR A 286 -16.29 6.41 -8.28
CA THR A 286 -17.54 6.95 -7.72
C THR A 286 -17.29 8.03 -6.66
N ASP A 287 -16.26 7.88 -5.83
CA ASP A 287 -15.89 8.88 -4.82
C ASP A 287 -15.34 10.17 -5.48
N LEU A 288 -14.54 10.03 -6.54
CA LEU A 288 -14.05 11.16 -7.35
C LEU A 288 -15.20 11.88 -8.08
N GLU A 289 -16.18 11.15 -8.59
CA GLU A 289 -17.38 11.74 -9.19
C GLU A 289 -18.24 12.47 -8.16
N SER A 290 -18.39 11.90 -6.96
CA SER A 290 -19.10 12.53 -5.83
C SER A 290 -18.41 13.82 -5.39
N THR A 291 -17.09 13.81 -5.20
CA THR A 291 -16.33 15.02 -4.85
C THR A 291 -16.39 16.06 -5.96
N ARG A 292 -16.30 15.66 -7.23
CA ARG A 292 -16.48 16.57 -8.37
C ARG A 292 -17.87 17.19 -8.40
N ALA A 293 -18.92 16.42 -8.08
CA ALA A 293 -20.28 16.94 -7.97
C ALA A 293 -20.43 17.94 -6.82
N GLN A 294 -19.82 17.67 -5.65
CA GLN A 294 -19.78 18.61 -4.52
C GLN A 294 -19.05 19.91 -4.87
N TRP A 295 -17.91 19.82 -5.54
CA TRP A 295 -17.18 21.00 -6.02
C TRP A 295 -18.01 21.83 -7.01
N LYS A 296 -18.71 21.17 -7.93
CA LYS A 296 -19.61 21.85 -8.86
C LYS A 296 -20.78 22.53 -8.14
N GLN A 297 -21.37 21.89 -7.14
CA GLN A 297 -22.42 22.50 -6.33
C GLN A 297 -21.93 23.72 -5.55
N ALA A 298 -20.70 23.65 -5.00
CA ALA A 298 -20.09 24.80 -4.33
C ALA A 298 -19.79 25.94 -5.32
N GLU A 299 -19.29 25.62 -6.51
CA GLU A 299 -19.07 26.59 -7.60
C GLU A 299 -20.38 27.28 -8.02
N ASP A 300 -21.45 26.50 -8.21
CA ASP A 300 -22.78 27.03 -8.54
C ASP A 300 -23.32 27.95 -7.41
N SER A 301 -23.13 27.57 -6.14
CA SER A 301 -23.53 28.38 -4.97
C SER A 301 -22.76 29.70 -4.89
N TRP A 302 -21.44 29.69 -5.13
CA TRP A 302 -20.63 30.92 -5.16
C TRP A 302 -20.98 31.81 -6.35
N LEU A 303 -21.36 31.21 -7.48
CA LEU A 303 -21.82 31.97 -8.64
C LEU A 303 -23.17 32.65 -8.36
N GLU A 304 -24.09 31.98 -7.66
CA GLU A 304 -25.35 32.58 -7.20
C GLU A 304 -25.11 33.74 -6.23
N GLU A 305 -24.26 33.56 -5.22
CA GLU A 305 -23.89 34.61 -4.26
C GLU A 305 -23.21 35.81 -4.96
N ALA A 306 -22.30 35.55 -5.89
CA ALA A 306 -21.66 36.60 -6.69
C ALA A 306 -22.67 37.37 -7.56
N GLN A 307 -23.70 36.69 -8.10
CA GLN A 307 -24.78 37.36 -8.83
C GLN A 307 -25.69 38.16 -7.91
N GLU A 308 -25.98 37.67 -6.70
CA GLU A 308 -26.75 38.39 -5.69
C GLU A 308 -26.03 39.67 -5.24
N LEU A 309 -24.76 39.57 -4.88
CA LEU A 309 -23.91 40.73 -4.57
C LEU A 309 -23.87 41.73 -5.73
N LYS A 310 -23.82 41.26 -6.98
CA LYS A 310 -23.90 42.14 -8.16
C LYS A 310 -25.25 42.86 -8.24
N ARG A 311 -26.37 42.18 -7.99
CA ARG A 311 -27.71 42.81 -7.96
C ARG A 311 -27.80 43.83 -6.83
N ASP A 312 -27.23 43.56 -5.67
CA ASP A 312 -27.20 44.49 -4.55
C ASP A 312 -26.37 45.74 -4.85
N VAL A 313 -25.22 45.59 -5.51
CA VAL A 313 -24.42 46.72 -5.98
C VAL A 313 -25.18 47.53 -7.02
N GLU A 314 -25.83 46.89 -8.00
CA GLU A 314 -26.66 47.58 -9.00
C GLU A 314 -27.85 48.32 -8.35
N LYS A 315 -28.50 47.71 -7.35
CA LYS A 315 -29.58 48.32 -6.58
C LYS A 315 -29.08 49.53 -5.78
N ALA A 316 -27.97 49.40 -5.07
CA ALA A 316 -27.35 50.50 -4.33
C ALA A 316 -26.95 51.66 -5.26
N GLN A 317 -26.44 51.35 -6.47
CA GLN A 317 -26.16 52.36 -7.49
C GLN A 317 -27.44 53.05 -7.99
N GLN A 318 -28.53 52.30 -8.21
CA GLN A 318 -29.82 52.88 -8.60
C GLN A 318 -30.41 53.77 -7.49
N GLU A 319 -30.36 53.34 -6.23
CA GLU A 319 -30.81 54.14 -5.08
C GLU A 319 -29.97 55.42 -4.92
N ALA A 320 -28.65 55.33 -5.10
CA ALA A 320 -27.76 56.50 -5.11
C ALA A 320 -28.11 57.47 -6.26
N HIS A 321 -28.42 56.95 -7.46
CA HIS A 321 -28.85 57.76 -8.58
C HIS A 321 -30.23 58.41 -8.34
N GLN A 322 -31.19 57.68 -7.79
CA GLN A 322 -32.52 58.22 -7.44
C GLN A 322 -32.40 59.30 -6.36
N SER A 323 -31.57 59.08 -5.34
CA SER A 323 -31.27 60.06 -4.30
C SER A 323 -30.62 61.32 -4.89
N LYS A 324 -29.70 61.16 -5.85
CA LYS A 324 -29.10 62.29 -6.59
C LYS A 324 -30.13 63.06 -7.43
N VAL A 325 -31.05 62.38 -8.10
CA VAL A 325 -32.13 63.02 -8.88
C VAL A 325 -33.13 63.75 -7.96
N ALA A 326 -33.49 63.14 -6.83
CA ALA A 326 -34.35 63.76 -5.82
C ALA A 326 -33.70 65.01 -5.22
N ALA A 327 -32.40 64.97 -4.90
CA ALA A 327 -31.65 66.12 -4.40
C ALA A 327 -31.55 67.28 -5.41
N VAL A 328 -31.49 66.98 -6.72
CA VAL A 328 -31.52 67.99 -7.79
C VAL A 328 -32.90 68.62 -7.96
N ALA A 329 -33.98 67.86 -7.75
CA ALA A 329 -35.35 68.36 -7.84
C ALA A 329 -35.72 69.33 -6.69
N ASP A 330 -35.12 69.16 -5.51
CA ASP A 330 -35.40 69.96 -4.32
C ASP A 330 -34.61 71.30 -4.25
N GLY A 331 -33.86 71.65 -5.30
CA GLY A 331 -33.17 72.95 -5.41
C GLY A 331 -32.06 73.19 -4.36
N SER A 332 -31.72 72.19 -3.55
CA SER A 332 -30.64 72.27 -2.56
C SER A 332 -29.30 72.07 -3.25
N SER A 333 -28.79 73.16 -3.82
CA SER A 333 -27.54 73.23 -4.60
C SER A 333 -26.25 72.98 -3.81
N ARG A 334 -26.33 72.50 -2.55
CA ARG A 334 -25.17 72.16 -1.72
C ARG A 334 -24.65 70.72 -1.89
N SER A 335 -25.40 69.81 -2.51
CA SER A 335 -25.00 68.40 -2.66
C SER A 335 -24.19 68.07 -3.93
N VAL A 336 -24.13 68.99 -4.91
CA VAL A 336 -23.44 68.76 -6.20
C VAL A 336 -21.91 68.84 -6.07
N GLU A 337 -21.37 69.52 -5.05
CA GLU A 337 -19.92 69.62 -4.80
C GLU A 337 -19.31 68.35 -4.16
N ASP A 338 -20.11 67.49 -3.51
CA ASP A 338 -19.61 66.29 -2.83
C ASP A 338 -19.40 65.09 -3.78
N ALA A 339 -20.11 65.06 -4.92
CA ALA A 339 -19.98 63.99 -5.91
C ALA A 339 -18.56 63.86 -6.50
N PRO A 340 -17.88 64.93 -6.94
CA PRO A 340 -16.48 64.83 -7.40
C PRO A 340 -15.52 64.48 -6.26
N GLN A 341 -15.78 64.91 -5.01
CA GLN A 341 -14.96 64.54 -3.86
C GLN A 341 -15.09 63.05 -3.52
N LEU A 342 -16.30 62.48 -3.59
CA LEU A 342 -16.51 61.03 -3.41
C LEU A 342 -15.84 60.21 -4.52
N GLN A 343 -15.88 60.69 -5.76
CA GLN A 343 -15.26 60.00 -6.89
C GLN A 343 -13.72 60.06 -6.83
N GLN A 344 -13.18 61.18 -6.36
CA GLN A 344 -11.76 61.31 -6.03
C GLN A 344 -11.38 60.39 -4.85
N LYS A 345 -12.25 60.28 -3.84
CA LYS A 345 -12.03 59.41 -2.68
C LYS A 345 -12.06 57.91 -3.04
N ILE A 346 -12.93 57.51 -3.97
CA ILE A 346 -12.96 56.14 -4.50
C ILE A 346 -11.67 55.85 -5.28
N ALA A 347 -11.22 56.77 -6.13
CA ALA A 347 -9.97 56.60 -6.87
C ALA A 347 -8.75 56.50 -5.93
N THR A 348 -8.70 57.28 -4.84
CA THR A 348 -7.64 57.14 -3.82
C THR A 348 -7.73 55.81 -3.08
N LEU A 349 -8.93 55.31 -2.75
CA LEU A 349 -9.09 54.02 -2.08
C LEU A 349 -8.73 52.83 -2.99
N GLU A 350 -9.01 52.93 -4.30
CA GLU A 350 -8.57 51.92 -5.28
C GLU A 350 -7.05 51.91 -5.43
N GLN A 351 -6.41 53.08 -5.43
CA GLN A 351 -4.96 53.21 -5.43
C GLN A 351 -4.35 52.61 -4.16
N GLU A 352 -4.87 52.98 -2.97
CA GLU A 352 -4.44 52.42 -1.68
C GLU A 352 -4.61 50.90 -1.64
N ARG A 353 -5.71 50.37 -2.19
CA ARG A 353 -5.90 48.91 -2.31
C ARG A 353 -4.81 48.27 -3.16
N THR A 354 -4.45 48.85 -4.30
CA THR A 354 -3.37 48.31 -5.16
C THR A 354 -2.00 48.41 -4.49
N GLU A 355 -1.73 49.48 -3.75
CA GLU A 355 -0.48 49.65 -2.99
C GLU A 355 -0.41 48.65 -1.84
N LEU A 356 -1.50 48.44 -1.09
CA LEU A 356 -1.58 47.43 -0.03
C LEU A 356 -1.44 46.01 -0.57
N GLN A 357 -2.01 45.71 -1.73
CA GLN A 357 -1.81 44.43 -2.40
C GLN A 357 -0.33 44.21 -2.76
N SER A 358 0.34 45.24 -3.28
CA SER A 358 1.79 45.19 -3.58
C SER A 358 2.63 44.99 -2.31
N CYS A 359 2.30 45.70 -1.22
CA CYS A 359 2.97 45.54 0.08
C CYS A 359 2.77 44.14 0.67
N LEU A 360 1.60 43.54 0.48
CA LEU A 360 1.32 42.18 0.94
C LEU A 360 2.15 41.16 0.14
N ASP A 361 2.20 41.30 -1.18
CA ASP A 361 3.00 40.42 -2.04
C ASP A 361 4.50 40.54 -1.73
N GLU A 362 4.98 41.75 -1.43
CA GLU A 362 6.38 41.99 -1.03
C GLU A 362 6.68 41.42 0.37
N ALA A 363 5.78 41.60 1.34
CA ALA A 363 5.92 41.01 2.68
C ALA A 363 5.90 39.48 2.66
N LEU A 364 5.07 38.86 1.81
CA LEU A 364 5.06 37.40 1.61
C LEU A 364 6.39 36.91 1.04
N LYS A 365 6.96 37.66 0.09
CA LYS A 365 8.26 37.35 -0.51
C LYS A 365 9.42 37.53 0.47
N GLU A 366 9.38 38.54 1.33
CA GLU A 366 10.35 38.71 2.42
C GLU A 366 10.23 37.59 3.46
N LEU A 367 9.02 37.14 3.80
CA LEU A 367 8.81 36.01 4.70
C LEU A 367 9.34 34.70 4.10
N GLU A 368 9.12 34.44 2.81
CA GLU A 368 9.72 33.29 2.12
C GLU A 368 11.25 33.34 2.15
N ALA A 369 11.86 34.52 1.94
CA ALA A 369 13.30 34.71 2.02
C ALA A 369 13.85 34.49 3.45
N VAL A 370 13.15 34.98 4.48
CA VAL A 370 13.51 34.74 5.89
C VAL A 370 13.38 33.26 6.25
N ASP A 371 12.36 32.56 5.74
CA ASP A 371 12.22 31.11 5.92
C ASP A 371 13.33 30.33 5.22
N GLU A 372 13.78 30.76 4.04
CA GLU A 372 14.96 30.20 3.37
C GLU A 372 16.25 30.44 4.17
N GLU A 373 16.49 31.65 4.68
CA GLU A 373 17.65 31.96 5.53
C GLU A 373 17.63 31.20 6.88
N LEU A 374 16.45 31.01 7.48
CA LEU A 374 16.28 30.23 8.71
C LEU A 374 16.53 28.74 8.48
N LYS A 375 16.17 28.23 7.30
CA LYS A 375 16.39 26.83 6.90
C LYS A 375 17.84 26.57 6.49
N SER A 376 18.52 27.48 5.78
CA SER A 376 19.82 27.20 5.17
C SER A 376 20.99 27.30 6.15
N ASP A 377 21.04 28.30 7.04
CA ASP A 377 22.31 28.65 7.70
C ASP A 377 22.28 28.67 9.24
N ASN A 378 21.16 29.03 9.87
CA ASN A 378 21.14 29.22 11.33
C ASN A 378 20.94 27.93 12.14
N SER A 379 20.14 26.96 11.66
CA SER A 379 19.84 25.75 12.43
C SER A 379 21.05 24.82 12.60
N ALA A 380 21.84 24.63 11.54
CA ALA A 380 23.04 23.80 11.58
C ALA A 380 24.16 24.48 12.40
N MET A 381 24.37 25.79 12.18
CA MET A 381 25.40 26.56 12.87
C MET A 381 25.09 26.73 14.37
N LEU A 382 23.84 27.01 14.75
CA LEU A 382 23.44 27.11 16.16
C LEU A 382 23.56 25.76 16.87
N ARG A 383 23.19 24.64 16.22
CA ARG A 383 23.38 23.30 16.80
C ARG A 383 24.85 22.92 16.94
N GLN A 384 25.71 23.40 16.04
CA GLN A 384 27.17 23.20 16.15
C GLN A 384 27.76 24.06 17.26
N LYS A 385 27.41 25.35 17.32
CA LYS A 385 27.89 26.28 18.34
C LYS A 385 27.38 25.93 19.73
N ASN A 386 26.16 25.42 19.86
CA ASN A 386 25.63 24.92 21.13
C ASN A 386 26.35 23.63 21.58
N ARG A 387 26.67 22.72 20.64
CA ARG A 387 27.55 21.58 20.92
C ARG A 387 28.96 22.01 21.36
N GLU A 388 29.54 23.01 20.68
CA GLU A 388 30.86 23.55 21.03
C GLU A 388 30.86 24.23 22.40
N LEU A 389 29.81 25.01 22.72
CA LEU A 389 29.64 25.62 24.04
C LEU A 389 29.44 24.57 25.12
N GLN A 390 28.66 23.51 24.87
CA GLN A 390 28.51 22.38 25.79
C GLN A 390 29.85 21.67 26.03
N SER A 391 30.62 21.39 24.98
CA SER A 391 31.95 20.78 25.12
C SER A 391 32.93 21.69 25.88
N ARG A 392 32.91 23.00 25.64
CA ARG A 392 33.71 23.98 26.39
C ARG A 392 33.27 24.09 27.85
N LEU A 393 31.97 23.98 28.12
CA LEU A 393 31.45 23.97 29.48
C LEU A 393 31.85 22.69 30.23
N GLU A 394 31.85 21.54 29.56
CA GLU A 394 32.33 20.26 30.12
C GLU A 394 33.84 20.25 30.36
N GLU A 395 34.61 20.85 29.46
CA GLU A 395 36.07 20.97 29.58
C GLU A 395 36.45 21.97 30.69
N SER A 396 35.75 23.09 30.79
CA SER A 396 35.95 24.04 31.90
C SER A 396 35.44 23.52 33.24
N ALA A 397 34.33 22.76 33.28
CA ALA A 397 33.84 22.11 34.51
C ALA A 397 34.81 21.07 35.09
N SER A 398 35.77 20.60 34.29
CA SER A 398 36.85 19.71 34.71
C SER A 398 38.05 20.48 35.32
N SER A 399 38.08 21.80 35.21
CA SER A 399 39.07 22.66 35.87
C SER A 399 38.66 22.88 37.34
N SER A 400 39.56 22.51 38.27
CA SER A 400 39.34 22.60 39.72
C SER A 400 39.07 24.02 40.25
N ASN A 401 39.25 25.04 39.41
CA ASN A 401 39.15 26.46 39.77
C ASN A 401 37.71 26.99 39.79
N LEU A 402 36.73 26.24 39.26
CA LEU A 402 35.31 26.64 39.26
C LEU A 402 34.53 26.20 40.49
N LYS A 403 35.11 25.32 41.32
CA LYS A 403 34.42 24.74 42.47
C LYS A 403 34.02 25.78 43.51
N GLU A 404 34.95 26.67 43.90
CA GLU A 404 34.65 27.73 44.89
C GLU A 404 33.60 28.74 44.40
N PRO A 405 33.68 29.29 43.17
CA PRO A 405 32.63 30.16 42.64
C PRO A 405 31.25 29.49 42.57
N LEU A 406 31.20 28.21 42.17
CA LEU A 406 29.95 27.45 42.09
C LEU A 406 29.36 27.15 43.48
N GLN A 407 30.20 26.82 44.47
CA GLN A 407 29.75 26.66 45.86
C GLN A 407 29.21 27.97 46.42
N HIS A 408 29.84 29.11 46.10
CA HIS A 408 29.34 30.43 46.50
C HIS A 408 28.01 30.76 45.82
N LEU A 409 27.85 30.43 44.52
CA LEU A 409 26.59 30.63 43.82
C LEU A 409 25.46 29.76 44.40
N HIS A 410 25.75 28.50 44.71
CA HIS A 410 24.79 27.60 45.36
C HIS A 410 24.36 28.11 46.73
N ARG A 411 25.33 28.61 47.53
CA ARG A 411 25.04 29.27 48.82
C ARG A 411 24.14 30.48 48.64
N LEU A 412 24.44 31.38 47.69
CA LEU A 412 23.60 32.56 47.44
C LEU A 412 22.17 32.20 47.03
N VAL A 413 21.99 31.12 46.24
CA VAL A 413 20.66 30.64 45.84
C VAL A 413 19.89 30.11 47.04
N LEU A 414 20.53 29.33 47.92
CA LEU A 414 19.91 28.80 49.14
C LEU A 414 19.58 29.92 50.15
N GLU A 415 20.47 30.89 50.32
CA GLU A 415 20.30 32.02 51.23
C GLU A 415 19.15 32.94 50.79
N ARG A 416 18.98 33.15 49.48
CA ARG A 416 17.84 33.90 48.92
C ARG A 416 16.51 33.27 49.29
N ASP A 417 16.45 31.95 49.32
CA ASP A 417 15.22 31.17 49.53
C ASP A 417 15.04 30.74 51.00
N GLY A 418 15.90 31.25 51.92
CA GLY A 418 15.80 31.04 53.36
C GLY A 418 16.13 29.62 53.83
N MET A 419 16.86 28.84 53.02
CA MET A 419 17.27 27.48 53.37
C MET A 419 18.60 27.46 54.12
N ASP A 420 18.68 26.65 55.19
CA ASP A 420 19.87 26.57 56.04
C ASP A 420 21.11 26.09 55.26
N ASP A 421 22.24 26.75 55.51
CA ASP A 421 23.54 26.65 54.83
C ASP A 421 24.20 25.24 54.88
N THR A 422 23.55 24.28 55.54
CA THR A 422 24.04 22.91 55.75
C THR A 422 24.02 22.05 54.48
N ALA A 423 23.17 22.38 53.50
CA ALA A 423 23.05 21.64 52.23
C ALA A 423 24.24 21.86 51.27
N VAL A 424 25.00 22.96 51.41
CA VAL A 424 26.14 23.29 50.53
C VAL A 424 27.30 22.31 50.71
N ALA A 425 27.44 21.69 51.90
CA ALA A 425 28.57 20.83 52.24
C ALA A 425 28.55 19.44 51.60
N GLN A 426 27.41 18.99 51.05
CA GLN A 426 27.26 17.63 50.51
C GLN A 426 27.80 17.46 49.08
N HIS A 427 27.94 18.54 48.30
CA HIS A 427 28.34 18.44 46.90
C HIS A 427 29.81 18.87 46.73
N GLN A 428 30.69 17.88 46.60
CA GLN A 428 32.13 18.12 46.39
C GLN A 428 32.53 18.20 44.91
N ASP A 429 31.73 17.68 44.00
CA ASP A 429 31.95 17.74 42.57
C ASP A 429 31.25 18.98 41.97
N PRO A 430 31.93 19.84 41.18
CA PRO A 430 31.30 20.97 40.49
C PRO A 430 30.07 20.55 39.65
N ARG A 431 30.03 19.33 39.11
CA ARG A 431 28.85 18.84 38.36
C ARG A 431 27.63 18.63 39.25
N ASP A 432 27.84 18.11 40.45
CA ASP A 432 26.78 17.92 41.43
C ASP A 432 26.27 19.27 41.95
N ILE A 433 27.17 20.24 42.13
CA ILE A 433 26.80 21.61 42.54
C ILE A 433 25.98 22.30 41.45
N ILE A 434 26.36 22.19 40.17
CA ILE A 434 25.58 22.74 39.04
C ILE A 434 24.20 22.06 38.95
N SER A 435 24.13 20.75 39.16
CA SER A 435 22.87 20.00 39.15
C SER A 435 21.97 20.42 40.32
N ALA A 436 22.54 20.60 41.51
CA ALA A 436 21.83 21.08 42.69
C ALA A 436 21.32 22.52 42.51
N ILE A 437 22.13 23.43 41.94
CA ILE A 437 21.70 24.79 41.60
C ILE A 437 20.54 24.77 40.61
N HIS A 438 20.64 23.99 39.53
CA HIS A 438 19.55 23.87 38.55
C HIS A 438 18.28 23.33 39.19
N GLN A 439 18.40 22.27 39.99
CA GLN A 439 17.28 21.67 40.69
C GLN A 439 16.62 22.66 41.67
N HIS A 440 17.41 23.50 42.34
CA HIS A 440 16.90 24.52 43.25
C HIS A 440 16.21 25.68 42.53
N ILE A 441 16.77 26.15 41.41
CA ILE A 441 16.16 27.17 40.56
C ILE A 441 14.85 26.66 39.97
N ASP A 442 14.81 25.41 39.49
CA ASP A 442 13.60 24.79 38.95
C ASP A 442 12.53 24.55 40.02
N SER A 443 12.95 24.25 41.25
CA SER A 443 12.04 24.05 42.39
C SER A 443 11.47 25.37 42.93
N THR A 444 12.22 26.47 42.86
CA THR A 444 11.77 27.81 43.32
C THR A 444 11.09 28.64 42.24
N ALA A 445 11.31 28.32 40.96
CA ALA A 445 10.51 28.81 39.84
C ALA A 445 9.12 28.16 39.73
N ALA A 446 8.71 27.37 40.74
CA ALA A 446 7.36 26.86 40.90
C ALA A 446 6.46 27.89 41.61
N PRO A 447 5.66 28.71 40.89
CA PRO A 447 4.68 29.58 41.55
C PRO A 447 3.61 28.73 42.24
N ALA A 448 3.04 29.27 43.32
CA ALA A 448 1.98 28.68 44.14
C ALA A 448 1.01 27.75 43.36
N SER A 449 0.74 26.58 43.95
CA SER A 449 0.16 25.37 43.35
C SER A 449 -1.06 25.56 42.44
N ASP A 450 -1.86 26.60 42.68
CA ASP A 450 -3.13 26.80 41.96
C ASP A 450 -2.92 27.53 40.62
N ALA A 451 -1.95 28.45 40.56
CA ALA A 451 -1.51 29.04 39.30
C ALA A 451 -0.62 28.06 38.51
N GLN A 452 0.10 27.19 39.20
CA GLN A 452 0.93 26.16 38.58
C GLN A 452 0.11 25.07 37.91
N HIS A 453 -1.03 24.66 38.46
CA HIS A 453 -1.90 23.70 37.78
C HIS A 453 -2.50 24.30 36.50
N SER A 454 -2.95 25.56 36.53
CA SER A 454 -3.46 26.25 35.34
C SER A 454 -2.36 26.49 34.30
N LEU A 455 -1.17 26.93 34.73
CA LEU A 455 -0.02 27.13 33.83
C LEU A 455 0.57 25.81 33.34
N ALA A 456 0.58 24.74 34.13
CA ALA A 456 1.02 23.42 33.72
C ALA A 456 0.03 22.79 32.75
N GLN A 457 -1.28 22.98 32.96
CA GLN A 457 -2.31 22.57 32.02
C GLN A 457 -2.22 23.38 30.73
N SER A 458 -2.00 24.69 30.80
CA SER A 458 -1.77 25.55 29.63
C SER A 458 -0.47 25.17 28.90
N ARG A 459 0.64 24.93 29.60
CA ARG A 459 1.91 24.45 29.02
C ARG A 459 1.77 23.05 28.42
N GLN A 460 0.96 22.18 29.02
CA GLN A 460 0.65 20.86 28.47
C GLN A 460 -0.19 20.98 27.20
N GLN A 461 -1.18 21.88 27.18
CA GLN A 461 -1.95 22.20 25.97
C GLN A 461 -1.05 22.81 24.89
N VAL A 462 -0.16 23.75 25.25
CA VAL A 462 0.81 24.34 24.32
C VAL A 462 1.75 23.26 23.77
N ARG A 463 2.30 22.36 24.60
CA ARG A 463 3.13 21.23 24.13
C ARG A 463 2.34 20.26 23.25
N GLN A 464 1.06 20.04 23.54
CA GLN A 464 0.18 19.21 22.69
C GLN A 464 -0.08 19.89 21.35
N LEU A 465 -0.30 21.21 21.34
CA LEU A 465 -0.47 21.99 20.11
C LEU A 465 0.84 22.08 19.32
N GLU A 466 1.98 22.31 19.97
CA GLU A 466 3.32 22.28 19.36
C GLU A 466 3.61 20.91 18.74
N SER A 467 3.31 19.82 19.46
CA SER A 467 3.45 18.46 18.93
C SER A 467 2.54 18.23 17.71
N LYS A 468 1.30 18.72 17.75
CA LYS A 468 0.36 18.67 16.62
C LYS A 468 0.83 19.52 15.43
N ILE A 469 1.37 20.71 15.68
CA ILE A 469 1.95 21.59 14.66
C ILE A 469 3.15 20.90 14.00
N ILE A 470 4.06 20.31 14.80
CA ILE A 470 5.21 19.56 14.27
C ILE A 470 4.76 18.33 13.46
N SER A 471 3.71 17.63 13.88
CA SER A 471 3.16 16.53 13.07
C SER A 471 2.55 17.04 11.77
N TYR A 472 1.79 18.13 11.80
CA TYR A 472 1.20 18.71 10.58
C TYR A 472 2.26 19.27 9.64
N GLN A 473 3.33 19.87 10.16
CA GLN A 473 4.47 20.30 9.36
C GLN A 473 5.14 19.12 8.67
N ARG A 474 5.42 18.02 9.39
CA ARG A 474 5.97 16.81 8.77
C ARG A 474 5.03 16.18 7.74
N ASP A 475 3.73 16.17 8.01
CA ASP A 475 2.74 15.64 7.07
C ASP A 475 2.64 16.53 5.81
N LEU A 476 2.80 17.85 5.97
CA LEU A 476 2.81 18.80 4.87
C LEU A 476 4.10 18.67 4.04
N GLU A 477 5.27 18.57 4.69
CA GLU A 477 6.55 18.26 4.02
C GLU A 477 6.49 16.92 3.26
N ALA A 478 5.94 15.87 3.87
CA ALA A 478 5.78 14.57 3.20
C ALA A 478 4.82 14.64 1.99
N ARG A 479 3.77 15.47 2.06
CA ARG A 479 2.88 15.73 0.92
C ARG A 479 3.59 16.53 -0.16
N GLU A 480 4.37 17.55 0.20
CA GLU A 480 5.14 18.34 -0.74
C GLU A 480 6.19 17.47 -1.46
N GLU A 481 6.93 16.63 -0.74
CA GLU A 481 7.86 15.65 -1.30
C GLU A 481 7.14 14.68 -2.25
N SER A 482 6.01 14.11 -1.85
CA SER A 482 5.23 13.21 -2.72
C SER A 482 4.70 13.92 -3.98
N THR A 483 4.26 15.17 -3.87
CA THR A 483 3.82 15.95 -5.04
C THR A 483 4.99 16.35 -5.94
N ALA A 484 6.17 16.59 -5.40
CA ALA A 484 7.38 16.86 -6.16
C ALA A 484 7.83 15.62 -6.93
N GLU A 485 7.80 14.44 -6.31
CA GLU A 485 8.06 13.15 -6.97
C GLU A 485 7.07 12.88 -8.11
N LEU A 486 5.76 13.10 -7.88
CA LEU A 486 4.73 12.96 -8.92
C LEU A 486 4.95 13.94 -10.09
N ARG A 487 5.32 15.20 -9.82
CA ARG A 487 5.64 16.19 -10.86
C ARG A 487 6.89 15.78 -11.65
N SER A 488 7.91 15.25 -11.00
CA SER A 488 9.13 14.76 -11.65
C SER A 488 8.82 13.55 -12.56
N SER A 489 8.09 12.56 -12.04
CA SER A 489 7.67 11.37 -12.79
C SER A 489 6.78 11.74 -13.98
N LEU A 490 5.85 12.68 -13.82
CA LEU A 490 5.02 13.18 -14.93
C LEU A 490 5.87 13.90 -15.99
N LYS A 491 6.86 14.69 -15.58
CA LYS A 491 7.77 15.38 -16.50
C LYS A 491 8.62 14.40 -17.31
N GLU A 492 9.06 13.30 -16.70
CA GLU A 492 9.77 12.21 -17.37
C GLU A 492 8.86 11.43 -18.33
N ALA A 493 7.64 11.08 -17.93
CA ALA A 493 6.68 10.44 -18.82
C ALA A 493 6.35 11.33 -20.05
N VAL A 494 6.20 12.64 -19.85
CA VAL A 494 5.98 13.60 -20.94
C VAL A 494 7.22 13.73 -21.84
N SER A 495 8.44 13.64 -21.29
CA SER A 495 9.67 13.69 -22.09
C SER A 495 9.84 12.45 -22.96
N LEU A 496 9.36 11.27 -22.52
CA LEU A 496 9.35 10.02 -23.29
C LEU A 496 8.26 9.99 -24.38
N LEU A 497 7.09 10.57 -24.11
CA LEU A 497 5.99 10.64 -25.08
C LEU A 497 6.27 11.57 -26.25
N LYS A 498 7.03 12.65 -26.04
CA LYS A 498 7.25 13.68 -27.06
C LYS A 498 8.02 13.18 -28.30
N PRO A 499 9.14 12.45 -28.18
CA PRO A 499 9.82 11.84 -29.33
C PRO A 499 8.91 10.91 -30.14
N LEU A 500 8.02 10.14 -29.49
CA LEU A 500 7.07 9.26 -30.17
C LEU A 500 6.00 10.03 -30.93
N GLN A 501 5.49 11.13 -30.37
CA GLN A 501 4.59 12.03 -31.10
C GLN A 501 5.27 12.68 -32.31
N ASP A 502 6.54 13.08 -32.17
CA ASP A 502 7.32 13.68 -33.25
C ASP A 502 7.64 12.66 -34.37
N THR A 503 7.90 11.39 -34.05
CA THR A 503 8.12 10.33 -35.05
C THR A 503 6.85 9.99 -35.81
N VAL A 504 5.69 9.88 -35.13
CA VAL A 504 4.39 9.68 -35.78
C VAL A 504 4.06 10.87 -36.69
N ALA A 505 4.23 12.11 -36.21
CA ALA A 505 4.00 13.30 -37.02
C ALA A 505 4.94 13.40 -38.24
N LYS A 506 6.18 12.92 -38.12
CA LYS A 506 7.12 12.87 -39.26
C LYS A 506 6.68 11.82 -40.29
N SER A 507 6.28 10.63 -39.85
CA SER A 507 5.79 9.57 -40.72
C SER A 507 4.50 9.98 -41.44
N ASP A 508 3.57 10.65 -40.77
CA ASP A 508 2.34 11.18 -41.40
C ASP A 508 2.65 12.23 -42.49
N ARG A 509 3.67 13.08 -42.30
CA ARG A 509 4.11 14.04 -43.32
C ARG A 509 4.76 13.33 -44.52
N GLU A 510 5.55 12.29 -44.29
CA GLU A 510 6.16 11.48 -45.36
C GLU A 510 5.09 10.73 -46.16
N LYS A 511 4.09 10.15 -45.48
CA LYS A 511 2.91 9.55 -46.12
C LYS A 511 2.17 10.55 -47.00
N ALA A 512 1.87 11.74 -46.48
CA ALA A 512 1.18 12.79 -47.25
C ALA A 512 1.99 13.20 -48.49
N ARG A 513 3.32 13.28 -48.37
CA ARG A 513 4.22 13.59 -49.49
C ARG A 513 4.21 12.48 -50.56
N LEU A 514 4.31 11.21 -50.18
CA LEU A 514 4.21 10.10 -51.12
C LEU A 514 2.83 10.03 -51.78
N GLN A 515 1.76 10.27 -51.03
CA GLN A 515 0.41 10.33 -51.59
C GLN A 515 0.27 11.44 -52.64
N GLN A 516 0.86 12.61 -52.39
CA GLN A 516 0.92 13.70 -53.35
C GLN A 516 1.73 13.32 -54.60
N GLN A 517 2.85 12.61 -54.43
CA GLN A 517 3.70 12.14 -55.53
C GLN A 517 2.99 11.09 -56.39
N ILE A 518 2.24 10.17 -55.78
CA ILE A 518 1.38 9.21 -56.51
C ILE A 518 0.28 9.94 -57.28
N GLN A 519 -0.35 10.97 -56.69
CA GLN A 519 -1.36 11.77 -57.39
C GLN A 519 -0.79 12.51 -58.60
N GLN A 520 0.43 13.07 -58.47
CA GLN A 520 1.14 13.71 -59.58
C GLN A 520 1.48 12.70 -60.68
N LEU A 521 2.01 11.53 -60.33
CA LEU A 521 2.33 10.49 -61.31
C LEU A 521 1.09 9.86 -61.95
N HIS A 522 -0.03 9.74 -61.23
CA HIS A 522 -1.31 9.35 -61.84
C HIS A 522 -1.79 10.38 -62.87
N ALA A 523 -1.56 11.68 -62.62
CA ALA A 523 -1.85 12.73 -63.59
C ALA A 523 -0.91 12.67 -64.82
N GLU A 524 0.36 12.33 -64.63
CA GLU A 524 1.34 12.13 -65.71
C GLU A 524 1.10 10.84 -66.50
N THR A 525 0.70 9.75 -65.86
CA THR A 525 0.39 8.45 -66.49
C THR A 525 -0.86 8.56 -67.37
N ARG A 526 -1.84 9.38 -66.97
CA ARG A 526 -2.98 9.75 -67.84
C ARG A 526 -2.55 10.49 -69.11
N ASN A 527 -1.34 11.07 -69.13
CA ASN A 527 -0.73 11.73 -70.29
C ASN A 527 0.33 10.87 -71.00
N GLY A 528 0.44 9.56 -70.69
CA GLY A 528 1.34 8.62 -71.37
C GLY A 528 2.64 8.25 -70.63
N GLY A 529 2.76 8.56 -69.33
CA GLY A 529 3.92 8.22 -68.50
C GLY A 529 4.03 6.75 -68.06
N ASP A 530 5.24 6.35 -67.61
CA ASP A 530 5.62 4.99 -67.19
C ASP A 530 4.79 4.43 -66.02
N ALA A 531 3.83 3.55 -66.34
CA ALA A 531 3.00 2.84 -65.36
C ALA A 531 3.80 2.01 -64.34
N ALA A 532 5.02 1.61 -64.68
CA ALA A 532 5.91 0.87 -63.78
C ALA A 532 6.29 1.69 -62.54
N LYS A 533 6.52 3.00 -62.71
CA LYS A 533 6.95 3.90 -61.62
C LYS A 533 5.80 4.21 -60.64
N VAL A 534 4.57 4.21 -61.13
CA VAL A 534 3.37 4.29 -60.28
C VAL A 534 3.23 3.04 -59.42
N LYS A 535 3.50 1.86 -59.98
CA LYS A 535 3.40 0.59 -59.25
C LYS A 535 4.46 0.49 -58.15
N GLU A 536 5.70 0.92 -58.43
CA GLU A 536 6.79 0.95 -57.45
C GLU A 536 6.45 1.86 -56.25
N LEU A 537 5.94 3.07 -56.49
CA LEU A 537 5.52 3.96 -55.40
C LEU A 537 4.27 3.49 -54.65
N GLN A 538 3.37 2.75 -55.31
CA GLN A 538 2.25 2.11 -54.62
C GLN A 538 2.72 0.99 -53.68
N GLU A 539 3.72 0.21 -54.08
CA GLU A 539 4.34 -0.82 -53.25
C GLU A 539 5.11 -0.19 -52.06
N GLU A 540 5.83 0.91 -52.29
CA GLU A 540 6.52 1.67 -51.23
C GLU A 540 5.54 2.29 -50.23
N LEU A 541 4.43 2.87 -50.69
CA LEU A 541 3.38 3.41 -49.81
C LEU A 541 2.71 2.29 -48.99
N ALA A 542 2.48 1.12 -49.59
CA ALA A 542 1.94 -0.03 -48.87
C ALA A 542 2.90 -0.57 -47.79
N LEU A 543 4.22 -0.50 -48.01
CA LEU A 543 5.22 -0.85 -47.00
C LEU A 543 5.23 0.17 -45.86
N GLN A 544 5.21 1.46 -46.15
CA GLN A 544 5.14 2.50 -45.12
C GLN A 544 3.82 2.45 -44.32
N GLU A 545 2.69 2.10 -44.95
CA GLU A 545 1.43 1.90 -44.24
C GLU A 545 1.49 0.72 -43.27
N LYS A 546 2.16 -0.38 -43.64
CA LYS A 546 2.42 -1.49 -42.72
C LYS A 546 3.33 -1.10 -41.56
N GLU A 547 4.34 -0.27 -41.82
CA GLU A 547 5.24 0.24 -40.78
C GLU A 547 4.53 1.21 -39.81
N LEU A 548 3.68 2.10 -40.33
CA LEU A 548 2.81 2.95 -39.52
C LEU A 548 1.85 2.14 -38.66
N GLU A 549 1.26 1.08 -39.21
CA GLU A 549 0.38 0.19 -38.45
C GLU A 549 1.15 -0.56 -37.36
N ARG A 550 2.37 -1.03 -37.65
CA ARG A 550 3.28 -1.62 -36.66
C ARG A 550 3.60 -0.64 -35.52
N LEU A 551 3.95 0.60 -35.84
CA LEU A 551 4.25 1.64 -34.84
C LEU A 551 3.01 2.04 -34.03
N ARG A 552 1.82 2.08 -34.62
CA ARG A 552 0.56 2.31 -33.90
C ARG A 552 0.25 1.18 -32.93
N GLN A 553 0.43 -0.07 -33.35
CA GLN A 553 0.31 -1.23 -32.47
C GLN A 553 1.33 -1.18 -31.34
N GLU A 554 2.58 -0.80 -31.63
CA GLU A 554 3.64 -0.64 -30.62
C GLU A 554 3.27 0.44 -29.58
N VAL A 555 2.80 1.61 -30.01
CA VAL A 555 2.29 2.68 -29.12
C VAL A 555 1.09 2.20 -28.29
N GLN A 556 0.13 1.51 -28.90
CA GLN A 556 -1.03 0.97 -28.18
C GLN A 556 -0.61 -0.08 -27.15
N THR A 557 0.39 -0.90 -27.46
CA THR A 557 0.94 -1.90 -26.55
C THR A 557 1.66 -1.22 -25.38
N LEU A 558 2.41 -0.15 -25.63
CA LEU A 558 3.06 0.66 -24.60
C LEU A 558 2.05 1.42 -23.73
N GLU A 559 0.94 1.92 -24.29
CA GLU A 559 -0.15 2.53 -23.51
C GLU A 559 -0.83 1.51 -22.59
N ILE A 560 -1.09 0.29 -23.08
CA ILE A 560 -1.63 -0.80 -22.27
C ILE A 560 -0.63 -1.18 -21.17
N GLN A 561 0.67 -1.22 -21.47
CA GLN A 561 1.72 -1.47 -20.48
C GLN A 561 1.78 -0.35 -19.43
N LEU A 562 1.78 0.93 -19.82
CA LEU A 562 1.74 2.07 -18.90
C LEU A 562 0.49 2.04 -18.00
N THR A 563 -0.64 1.62 -18.54
CA THR A 563 -1.89 1.49 -17.78
C THR A 563 -1.81 0.32 -16.79
N ARG A 564 -1.22 -0.82 -17.20
CA ARG A 564 -0.92 -1.95 -16.32
C ARG A 564 0.10 -1.60 -15.25
N GLU A 565 1.13 -0.84 -15.57
CA GLU A 565 2.12 -0.34 -14.62
C GLU A 565 1.51 0.63 -13.64
N ARG A 566 0.65 1.56 -14.08
CA ARG A 566 -0.11 2.45 -13.17
C ARG A 566 -1.00 1.63 -12.23
N ALA A 567 -1.68 0.61 -12.75
CA ALA A 567 -2.45 -0.32 -11.94
C ALA A 567 -1.55 -1.05 -10.93
N GLN A 568 -0.42 -1.63 -11.37
CA GLN A 568 0.53 -2.34 -10.51
C GLN A 568 1.23 -1.43 -9.50
N THR A 569 1.49 -0.16 -9.82
CA THR A 569 2.07 0.81 -8.89
C THR A 569 1.07 1.20 -7.81
N ALA A 570 -0.22 1.31 -8.17
CA ALA A 570 -1.31 1.45 -7.21
C ALA A 570 -1.48 0.16 -6.37
N THR A 571 -1.35 -1.03 -6.97
CA THR A 571 -1.37 -2.33 -6.27
C THR A 571 -0.20 -2.47 -5.30
N ASN A 572 1.01 -2.07 -5.66
CA ASN A 572 2.20 -2.14 -4.80
C ASN A 572 2.12 -1.14 -3.64
N LEU A 573 1.37 -0.05 -3.78
CA LEU A 573 1.07 0.88 -2.69
C LEU A 573 0.06 0.27 -1.69
N VAL A 574 -0.86 -0.59 -2.16
CA VAL A 574 -1.90 -1.23 -1.35
C VAL A 574 -1.45 -2.58 -0.76
N GLN A 575 -0.62 -3.36 -1.44
CA GLN A 575 -0.14 -4.69 -1.01
C GLN A 575 0.90 -4.67 0.13
N SER A 576 1.48 -3.51 0.46
CA SER A 576 2.34 -3.40 1.65
C SER A 576 1.57 -3.26 2.97
N HIS A 577 0.23 -3.26 2.93
CA HIS A 577 -0.63 -3.07 4.09
C HIS A 577 -1.85 -4.02 4.14
N THR A 578 -1.61 -5.33 4.23
CA THR A 578 -2.62 -6.28 4.70
C THR A 578 -2.01 -7.32 5.66
N PRO A 579 -2.36 -7.31 6.97
CA PRO A 579 -1.89 -8.32 7.92
C PRO A 579 -2.80 -9.56 7.86
N ALA A 580 -2.33 -10.64 7.24
CA ALA A 580 -3.03 -11.92 7.17
C ALA A 580 -2.69 -12.90 8.32
N ALA A 581 -2.16 -12.44 9.45
CA ALA A 581 -1.72 -13.29 10.56
C ALA A 581 -2.49 -13.13 11.89
N ALA A 582 -3.72 -12.60 11.88
CA ALA A 582 -4.51 -12.38 13.11
C ALA A 582 -5.92 -13.00 13.11
N ALA A 583 -6.29 -13.84 12.13
CA ALA A 583 -7.67 -14.34 12.00
C ALA A 583 -7.95 -15.71 12.63
N ASN A 584 -6.95 -16.50 13.05
CA ASN A 584 -7.18 -17.90 13.45
C ASN A 584 -6.99 -18.25 14.93
N VAL A 585 -6.88 -17.28 15.85
CA VAL A 585 -6.75 -17.57 17.31
C VAL A 585 -7.78 -16.83 18.20
N ALA A 586 -8.65 -15.97 17.66
CA ALA A 586 -9.54 -15.13 18.48
C ALA A 586 -11.06 -15.37 18.32
N ALA A 587 -11.47 -16.49 17.74
CA ALA A 587 -12.88 -16.91 17.74
C ALA A 587 -13.17 -17.74 18.99
N GLY A 588 -13.69 -17.10 20.06
CA GLY A 588 -14.14 -17.90 21.21
C GLY A 588 -14.82 -17.19 22.38
N VAL A 589 -14.33 -16.03 22.86
CA VAL A 589 -14.77 -15.56 24.21
C VAL A 589 -15.12 -14.06 24.30
N GLY A 590 -14.78 -13.23 23.30
CA GLY A 590 -14.94 -11.77 23.39
C GLY A 590 -16.33 -11.22 22.98
N GLU A 591 -16.88 -11.68 21.85
CA GLU A 591 -18.07 -11.05 21.26
C GLU A 591 -19.38 -11.33 22.03
N SER A 592 -19.46 -12.45 22.75
CA SER A 592 -20.65 -12.79 23.53
C SER A 592 -20.87 -11.82 24.70
N LYS A 593 -19.78 -11.31 25.31
CA LYS A 593 -19.86 -10.39 26.46
C LYS A 593 -20.26 -8.97 26.04
N ALA A 594 -19.83 -8.52 24.86
CA ALA A 594 -20.25 -7.25 24.28
C ALA A 594 -21.73 -7.26 23.89
N ARG A 595 -22.20 -8.35 23.26
CA ARG A 595 -23.63 -8.52 22.93
C ARG A 595 -24.51 -8.66 24.19
N ALA A 596 -24.04 -9.33 25.23
CA ALA A 596 -24.77 -9.41 26.51
C ALA A 596 -24.89 -8.04 27.20
N ARG A 597 -23.81 -7.24 27.22
CA ARG A 597 -23.85 -5.86 27.74
C ARG A 597 -24.79 -4.95 26.96
N LEU A 598 -24.87 -5.13 25.65
CA LEU A 598 -25.77 -4.35 24.80
C LEU A 598 -27.25 -4.73 25.01
N ARG A 599 -27.55 -6.01 25.28
CA ARG A 599 -28.89 -6.46 25.70
C ARG A 599 -29.27 -5.95 27.09
N ALA A 600 -28.33 -5.93 28.04
CA ALA A 600 -28.55 -5.36 29.37
C ALA A 600 -28.86 -3.86 29.31
N LYS A 601 -28.10 -3.08 28.51
CA LYS A 601 -28.38 -1.65 28.30
C LYS A 601 -29.75 -1.39 27.66
N ARG A 602 -30.15 -2.22 26.68
CA ARG A 602 -31.50 -2.11 26.07
C ARG A 602 -32.63 -2.43 27.06
N ALA A 603 -32.40 -3.35 28.01
CA ALA A 603 -33.36 -3.66 29.07
C ALA A 603 -33.47 -2.51 30.11
N GLU A 604 -32.34 -1.92 30.50
CA GLU A 604 -32.32 -0.73 31.38
C GLU A 604 -33.00 0.49 30.73
N GLU A 605 -32.79 0.70 29.42
CA GLU A 605 -33.47 1.78 28.68
C GLU A 605 -34.98 1.57 28.61
N ALA A 606 -35.45 0.33 28.43
CA ALA A 606 -36.88 0.00 28.43
C ALA A 606 -37.51 0.28 29.81
N GLN A 607 -36.82 -0.05 30.90
CA GLN A 607 -37.27 0.24 32.26
C GLN A 607 -37.35 1.75 32.54
N LEU A 608 -36.37 2.53 32.06
CA LEU A 608 -36.39 4.00 32.17
C LEU A 608 -37.56 4.63 31.40
N LYS A 609 -37.86 4.13 30.19
CA LYS A 609 -39.04 4.59 29.42
C LYS A 609 -40.34 4.32 30.17
N GLN A 610 -40.48 3.13 30.76
CA GLN A 610 -41.66 2.79 31.55
C GLN A 610 -41.83 3.72 32.77
N MET A 611 -40.76 4.02 33.51
CA MET A 611 -40.83 4.97 34.63
C MET A 611 -41.19 6.39 34.19
N LEU A 612 -40.73 6.81 33.01
CA LEU A 612 -41.07 8.12 32.43
C LEU A 612 -42.55 8.22 32.04
N ASP A 613 -43.11 7.15 31.47
CA ASP A 613 -44.52 7.11 31.12
C ASP A 613 -45.43 7.06 32.36
N ASP A 614 -45.04 6.33 33.41
CA ASP A 614 -45.71 6.34 34.71
C ASP A 614 -45.66 7.74 35.36
N ALA A 615 -44.50 8.41 35.31
CA ALA A 615 -44.37 9.77 35.83
C ALA A 615 -45.27 10.75 35.06
N ARG A 616 -45.32 10.65 33.73
CA ARG A 616 -46.23 11.45 32.88
C ARG A 616 -47.70 11.17 33.17
N HIS A 617 -48.06 9.92 33.48
CA HIS A 617 -49.42 9.56 33.83
C HIS A 617 -49.82 10.16 35.20
N ARG A 618 -48.94 10.04 36.22
CA ARG A 618 -49.15 10.67 37.53
C ARG A 618 -49.26 12.18 37.44
N PHE A 619 -48.45 12.83 36.60
CA PHE A 619 -48.52 14.28 36.41
C PHE A 619 -49.84 14.71 35.78
N ARG A 620 -50.34 13.99 34.77
CA ARG A 620 -51.66 14.22 34.18
C ARG A 620 -52.79 14.03 35.20
N SER A 621 -52.72 12.97 36.00
CA SER A 621 -53.71 12.72 37.05
C SER A 621 -53.72 13.82 38.11
N MET A 622 -52.55 14.32 38.52
CA MET A 622 -52.46 15.40 39.50
C MET A 622 -52.97 16.72 38.93
N HIS A 623 -52.67 17.01 37.67
CA HIS A 623 -53.16 18.22 37.00
C HIS A 623 -54.69 18.22 36.88
N GLN A 624 -55.30 17.07 36.56
CA GLN A 624 -56.75 16.93 36.56
C GLN A 624 -57.36 17.21 37.93
N GLN A 625 -56.77 16.66 39.00
CA GLN A 625 -57.24 16.93 40.37
C GLN A 625 -57.14 18.41 40.76
N SER A 626 -56.10 19.11 40.28
CA SER A 626 -55.96 20.56 40.49
C SER A 626 -57.08 21.35 39.81
N GLN A 627 -57.41 20.99 38.55
CA GLN A 627 -58.51 21.63 37.82
C GLN A 627 -59.86 21.39 38.49
N ASP A 628 -60.11 20.18 38.98
CA ASP A 628 -61.35 19.85 39.69
C ASP A 628 -61.47 20.65 41.01
N ALA A 629 -60.36 20.86 41.72
CA ALA A 629 -60.33 21.66 42.94
C ALA A 629 -60.57 23.16 42.66
N GLU A 630 -60.02 23.69 41.57
CA GLU A 630 -60.25 25.08 41.14
C GLU A 630 -61.72 25.31 40.74
N ALA A 631 -62.33 24.35 40.04
CA ALA A 631 -63.74 24.39 39.67
C ALA A 631 -64.64 24.43 40.93
N LEU A 632 -64.33 23.59 41.92
CA LEU A 632 -65.09 23.54 43.18
C LEU A 632 -64.93 24.81 44.02
N ASN A 633 -63.73 25.40 44.03
CA ASN A 633 -63.47 26.67 44.71
C ASN A 633 -64.23 27.84 44.05
N SER A 634 -64.32 27.82 42.72
CA SER A 634 -65.11 28.79 41.95
C SER A 634 -66.62 28.67 42.24
N GLU A 635 -67.13 27.44 42.37
CA GLU A 635 -68.53 27.20 42.76
C GLU A 635 -68.83 27.71 44.19
N LEU A 636 -67.90 27.50 45.14
CA LEU A 636 -68.05 28.00 46.51
C LEU A 636 -68.06 29.53 46.57
N GLN A 637 -67.22 30.21 45.78
CA GLN A 637 -67.23 31.68 45.70
C GLN A 637 -68.53 32.21 45.07
N ALA A 638 -69.07 31.54 44.05
CA ALA A 638 -70.36 31.90 43.47
C ALA A 638 -71.48 31.80 44.52
N ARG A 639 -71.53 30.72 45.30
CA ARG A 639 -72.51 30.54 46.38
C ARG A 639 -72.37 31.55 47.52
N LEU A 640 -71.15 32.00 47.81
CA LEU A 640 -70.92 33.04 48.83
C LEU A 640 -71.47 34.40 48.40
N ASN A 641 -71.35 34.72 47.10
CA ASN A 641 -71.84 35.98 46.52
C ASN A 641 -73.37 36.00 46.32
N GLU A 642 -74.01 34.84 46.20
CA GLU A 642 -75.48 34.71 46.13
C GLU A 642 -76.17 34.79 47.51
N SER A 643 -75.41 34.95 48.61
CA SER A 643 -75.98 35.16 49.94
C SER A 643 -76.62 36.55 50.05
N PRO A 644 -77.95 36.66 50.26
CA PRO A 644 -78.65 37.93 50.15
C PRO A 644 -78.26 38.86 51.31
N ARG A 645 -77.58 39.97 50.98
CA ARG A 645 -77.35 41.09 51.88
C ARG A 645 -78.69 41.67 52.31
N GLY A 646 -79.00 41.48 53.59
CA GLY A 646 -80.24 41.91 54.24
C GLY A 646 -80.49 43.41 54.22
N ASP A 647 -81.77 43.71 54.22
CA ASP A 647 -82.44 45.01 54.15
C ASP A 647 -81.97 46.01 55.20
N ALA A 648 -81.76 47.26 54.78
CA ALA A 648 -81.66 48.42 55.66
C ALA A 648 -82.70 49.49 55.25
N PRO A 649 -83.56 49.97 56.17
CA PRO A 649 -84.74 50.77 55.86
C PRO A 649 -84.45 52.27 55.70
N ALA A 650 -85.17 52.89 54.76
CA ALA A 650 -85.17 54.32 54.46
C ALA A 650 -85.82 55.18 55.57
N SER A 651 -85.29 56.38 55.79
CA SER A 651 -85.92 57.46 56.58
C SER A 651 -86.19 58.69 55.72
N PRO A 652 -87.26 59.49 56.00
CA PRO A 652 -87.77 60.50 55.09
C PRO A 652 -87.12 61.88 55.34
N VAL A 653 -86.56 62.49 54.29
CA VAL A 653 -85.96 63.84 54.31
C VAL A 653 -86.80 64.80 53.46
N THR A 654 -86.83 66.06 53.90
CA THR A 654 -87.74 67.16 53.54
C THR A 654 -87.50 67.76 52.13
N SER A 655 -88.57 68.25 51.50
CA SER A 655 -88.65 68.48 50.04
C SER A 655 -87.83 69.63 49.44
N VAL A 656 -87.12 70.45 50.22
CA VAL A 656 -86.31 71.56 49.70
C VAL A 656 -84.82 71.18 49.56
N GLU A 657 -84.32 70.27 50.39
CA GLU A 657 -83.02 69.63 50.18
C GLU A 657 -83.05 68.67 48.98
N THR A 658 -84.23 68.19 48.58
CA THR A 658 -84.35 67.24 47.46
C THR A 658 -84.01 67.85 46.10
N GLU A 659 -84.16 69.15 45.87
CA GLU A 659 -83.80 69.77 44.57
C GLU A 659 -82.29 70.04 44.48
N THR A 660 -81.67 70.52 45.55
CA THR A 660 -80.20 70.66 45.60
C THR A 660 -79.52 69.30 45.60
N LEU A 661 -80.04 68.32 46.35
CA LEU A 661 -79.56 66.94 46.31
C LEU A 661 -79.82 66.28 44.96
N LYS A 662 -80.92 66.58 44.25
CA LYS A 662 -81.13 66.09 42.87
C LYS A 662 -80.16 66.71 41.89
N GLN A 663 -79.82 67.99 42.05
CA GLN A 663 -78.85 68.65 41.18
C GLN A 663 -77.41 68.17 41.46
N GLU A 664 -77.06 67.97 42.72
CA GLU A 664 -75.80 67.31 43.13
C GLU A 664 -75.77 65.84 42.69
N LEU A 665 -76.88 65.10 42.79
CA LEU A 665 -77.00 63.73 42.30
C LEU A 665 -76.81 63.69 40.78
N ALA A 666 -77.45 64.59 40.03
CA ALA A 666 -77.28 64.68 38.58
C ALA A 666 -75.85 65.06 38.18
N GLN A 667 -75.18 65.95 38.93
CA GLN A 667 -73.77 66.25 38.73
C GLN A 667 -72.85 65.06 39.08
N GLN A 668 -73.14 64.35 40.17
CA GLN A 668 -72.41 63.14 40.55
C GLN A 668 -72.64 62.01 39.55
N GLU A 669 -73.85 61.87 39.01
CA GLU A 669 -74.19 60.91 37.96
C GLU A 669 -73.46 61.23 36.65
N ALA A 670 -73.41 62.51 36.24
CA ALA A 670 -72.65 62.93 35.07
C ALA A 670 -71.14 62.67 35.25
N LYS A 671 -70.59 62.97 36.42
CA LYS A 671 -69.19 62.69 36.75
C LYS A 671 -68.91 61.19 36.88
N LEU A 672 -69.86 60.41 37.39
CA LEU A 672 -69.80 58.95 37.39
C LEU A 672 -69.84 58.39 35.98
N GLN A 673 -70.59 58.99 35.08
CA GLN A 673 -70.65 58.57 33.69
C GLN A 673 -69.32 58.89 32.97
N GLU A 674 -68.76 60.08 33.18
CA GLU A 674 -67.44 60.44 32.67
C GLU A 674 -66.35 59.49 33.19
N LEU A 675 -66.33 59.20 34.49
CA LEU A 675 -65.41 58.22 35.08
C LEU A 675 -65.63 56.80 34.57
N LYS A 676 -66.87 56.41 34.24
CA LYS A 676 -67.17 55.11 33.62
C LYS A 676 -66.64 55.04 32.19
N ASP A 677 -66.77 56.13 31.43
CA ASP A 677 -66.27 56.22 30.07
C ASP A 677 -64.73 56.21 30.06
N GLU A 678 -64.07 56.95 30.97
CA GLU A 678 -62.62 56.90 31.17
C GLU A 678 -62.14 55.51 31.61
N LEU A 679 -62.88 54.85 32.50
CA LEU A 679 -62.60 53.47 32.92
C LEU A 679 -62.73 52.50 31.75
N ALA A 680 -63.75 52.67 30.91
CA ALA A 680 -63.96 51.82 29.73
C ALA A 680 -62.84 52.02 28.69
N ILE A 681 -62.39 53.25 28.47
CA ILE A 681 -61.23 53.56 27.60
C ILE A 681 -59.98 52.91 28.18
N SER A 682 -59.72 53.09 29.47
CA SER A 682 -58.55 52.52 30.14
C SER A 682 -58.56 50.98 30.09
N GLN A 683 -59.73 50.35 30.24
CA GLN A 683 -59.90 48.90 30.06
C GLN A 683 -59.63 48.46 28.62
N GLY A 684 -60.06 49.25 27.62
CA GLY A 684 -59.77 49.00 26.22
C GLY A 684 -58.27 49.06 25.90
N GLU A 685 -57.57 50.10 26.40
CA GLU A 685 -56.12 50.23 26.25
C GLU A 685 -55.37 49.10 26.95
N LEU A 686 -55.83 48.69 28.13
CA LEU A 686 -55.23 47.59 28.89
C LEU A 686 -55.42 46.25 28.16
N ALA A 687 -56.60 46.00 27.61
CA ALA A 687 -56.86 44.84 26.76
C ALA A 687 -55.99 44.82 25.49
N GLN A 688 -55.78 45.98 24.86
CA GLN A 688 -54.90 46.10 23.70
C GLN A 688 -53.44 45.79 24.07
N LYS A 689 -52.94 46.34 25.19
CA LYS A 689 -51.59 46.01 25.68
C LYS A 689 -51.42 44.56 26.09
N GLU A 690 -52.46 43.91 26.63
CA GLU A 690 -52.42 42.47 26.90
C GLU A 690 -52.30 41.64 25.62
N VAL A 691 -52.96 42.05 24.53
CA VAL A 691 -52.81 41.38 23.23
C VAL A 691 -51.38 41.55 22.70
N GLU A 692 -50.85 42.76 22.76
CA GLU A 692 -49.47 43.06 22.34
C GLU A 692 -48.43 42.28 23.16
N LEU A 693 -48.62 42.16 24.48
CA LEU A 693 -47.78 41.33 25.34
C LEU A 693 -47.86 39.84 24.96
N ARG A 694 -49.05 39.31 24.68
CA ARG A 694 -49.22 37.92 24.21
C ARG A 694 -48.56 37.68 22.86
N ASP A 695 -48.57 38.67 21.97
CA ASP A 695 -47.92 38.57 20.67
C ASP A 695 -46.40 38.58 20.82
N MET A 696 -45.84 39.47 21.64
CA MET A 696 -44.41 39.47 21.98
C MET A 696 -43.97 38.16 22.66
N ASP A 697 -44.78 37.58 23.55
CA ASP A 697 -44.47 36.28 24.16
C ASP A 697 -44.44 35.14 23.14
N ARG A 698 -45.32 35.17 22.12
CA ARG A 698 -45.29 34.19 21.02
C ARG A 698 -44.05 34.38 20.15
N GLU A 699 -43.65 35.62 19.87
CA GLU A 699 -42.41 35.90 19.13
C GLU A 699 -41.17 35.47 19.91
N LEU A 700 -41.12 35.75 21.22
CA LEU A 700 -40.06 35.27 22.10
C LEU A 700 -40.01 33.74 22.15
N SER A 701 -41.16 33.07 22.17
CA SER A 701 -41.23 31.60 22.14
C SER A 701 -40.70 31.05 20.82
N LYS A 702 -41.08 31.64 19.67
CA LYS A 702 -40.54 31.27 18.35
C LYS A 702 -39.03 31.51 18.26
N ALA A 703 -38.54 32.64 18.78
CA ALA A 703 -37.11 32.95 18.81
C ALA A 703 -36.33 31.94 19.66
N LYS A 704 -36.86 31.55 20.83
CA LYS A 704 -36.27 30.50 21.69
C LYS A 704 -36.21 29.16 20.98
N GLU A 705 -37.26 28.79 20.24
CA GLU A 705 -37.29 27.54 19.48
C GLU A 705 -36.28 27.55 18.33
N SER A 706 -36.11 28.69 17.65
CA SER A 706 -35.08 28.88 16.62
C SER A 706 -33.67 28.78 17.19
N VAL A 707 -33.40 29.39 18.35
CA VAL A 707 -32.10 29.28 19.03
C VAL A 707 -31.82 27.84 19.42
N ARG A 708 -32.82 27.12 19.95
CA ARG A 708 -32.70 25.70 20.28
C ARG A 708 -32.39 24.84 19.05
N GLY A 709 -32.99 25.15 17.90
CA GLY A 709 -32.68 24.49 16.64
C GLY A 709 -31.20 24.66 16.24
N ILE A 710 -30.68 25.88 16.35
CA ILE A 710 -29.26 26.18 16.09
C ILE A 710 -28.35 25.45 17.08
N GLU A 711 -28.68 25.42 18.37
CA GLU A 711 -27.91 24.67 19.38
C GLU A 711 -27.87 23.15 19.10
N GLU A 712 -28.97 22.58 18.60
CA GLU A 712 -29.04 21.17 18.22
C GLU A 712 -28.20 20.89 16.95
N GLU A 713 -28.25 21.78 15.96
CA GLU A 713 -27.40 21.70 14.76
C GLU A 713 -25.90 21.81 15.11
N ASP A 714 -25.52 22.80 15.92
CA ASP A 714 -24.14 22.96 16.40
C ASP A 714 -23.67 21.71 17.16
N ARG A 715 -24.54 21.09 17.96
CA ARG A 715 -24.23 19.86 18.66
C ARG A 715 -23.99 18.69 17.70
N VAL A 716 -24.80 18.54 16.65
CA VAL A 716 -24.61 17.51 15.62
C VAL A 716 -23.29 17.74 14.88
N VAL A 717 -22.98 18.98 14.49
CA VAL A 717 -21.72 19.33 13.83
C VAL A 717 -20.52 19.03 14.72
N MET A 718 -20.61 19.31 16.02
CA MET A 718 -19.55 19.02 16.99
C MET A 718 -19.37 17.51 17.21
N ASP A 719 -20.46 16.72 17.26
CA ASP A 719 -20.39 15.27 17.36
C ASP A 719 -19.79 14.63 16.09
N GLU A 720 -20.13 15.13 14.90
CA GLU A 720 -19.48 14.72 13.64
C GLU A 720 -17.99 15.07 13.62
N ALA A 721 -17.63 16.29 14.02
CA ALA A 721 -16.23 16.71 14.11
C ALA A 721 -15.46 15.83 15.10
N ARG A 722 -16.08 15.45 16.23
CA ARG A 722 -15.50 14.53 17.21
C ARG A 722 -15.31 13.13 16.63
N GLY A 723 -16.28 12.63 15.84
CA GLY A 723 -16.16 11.37 15.12
C GLY A 723 -14.98 11.38 14.15
N ARG A 724 -14.84 12.45 13.35
CA ARG A 724 -13.70 12.61 12.42
C ARG A 724 -12.36 12.66 13.16
N VAL A 725 -12.29 13.31 14.33
CA VAL A 725 -11.08 13.32 15.17
C VAL A 725 -10.74 11.91 15.68
N GLN A 726 -11.73 11.14 16.16
CA GLN A 726 -11.49 9.75 16.60
C GLN A 726 -11.03 8.83 15.48
N ASP A 727 -11.57 9.00 14.26
CA ASP A 727 -11.13 8.26 13.09
C ASP A 727 -9.69 8.62 12.69
N LEU A 728 -9.33 9.90 12.75
CA LEU A 728 -7.96 10.36 12.50
C LEU A 728 -6.98 9.86 13.58
N GLU A 729 -7.37 9.87 14.85
CA GLU A 729 -6.58 9.30 15.94
C GLU A 729 -6.37 7.79 15.77
N SER A 730 -7.41 7.05 15.35
CA SER A 730 -7.31 5.62 15.05
C SER A 730 -6.40 5.33 13.86
N LYS A 731 -6.48 6.15 12.79
CA LYS A 731 -5.58 6.08 11.63
C LYS A 731 -4.13 6.40 12.03
N LEU A 732 -3.91 7.40 12.88
CA LEU A 732 -2.59 7.76 13.38
C LEU A 732 -1.98 6.65 14.25
N GLN A 733 -2.76 6.06 15.16
CA GLN A 733 -2.30 4.92 15.96
C GLN A 733 -1.93 3.71 15.08
N LYS A 734 -2.74 3.41 14.06
CA LYS A 734 -2.44 2.36 13.09
C LYS A 734 -1.14 2.65 12.33
N ALA A 735 -0.96 3.87 11.83
CA ALA A 735 0.27 4.28 11.14
C ALA A 735 1.51 4.19 12.05
N GLN A 736 1.39 4.54 13.35
CA GLN A 736 2.47 4.39 14.32
C GLN A 736 2.82 2.92 14.59
N GLN A 737 1.82 2.04 14.66
CA GLN A 737 2.03 0.60 14.81
C GLN A 737 2.71 0.00 13.57
N ASP A 738 2.27 0.39 12.38
CA ASP A 738 2.89 -0.03 11.12
C ASP A 738 4.35 0.42 11.04
N LEU A 739 4.66 1.66 11.44
CA LEU A 739 6.04 2.16 11.50
C LEU A 739 6.92 1.35 12.46
N ARG A 740 6.38 0.94 13.62
CA ARG A 740 7.12 0.07 14.56
C ARG A 740 7.39 -1.31 13.96
N SER A 741 6.40 -1.92 13.32
CA SER A 741 6.58 -3.21 12.65
C SER A 741 7.59 -3.13 11.51
N LYS A 742 7.58 -2.05 10.71
CA LYS A 742 8.59 -1.80 9.67
C LYS A 742 9.99 -1.71 10.25
N LYS A 743 10.19 -0.97 11.35
CA LYS A 743 11.50 -0.90 12.05
C LYS A 743 11.96 -2.26 12.58
N GLU A 744 11.06 -3.13 12.99
CA GLU A 744 11.41 -4.49 13.44
C GLU A 744 11.83 -5.38 12.27
N THR A 745 11.10 -5.33 11.15
CA THR A 745 11.48 -6.05 9.91
C THR A 745 12.80 -5.55 9.35
N GLU A 746 13.04 -4.24 9.36
CA GLU A 746 14.31 -3.63 8.95
C GLU A 746 15.47 -4.09 9.85
N LYS A 747 15.25 -4.20 11.16
CA LYS A 747 16.24 -4.77 12.08
C LYS A 747 16.52 -6.25 11.81
N ALA A 748 15.51 -7.03 11.43
CA ALA A 748 15.68 -8.44 11.07
C ALA A 748 16.45 -8.59 9.74
N LEU A 749 16.10 -7.78 8.74
CA LEU A 749 16.75 -7.76 7.43
C LEU A 749 18.22 -7.32 7.56
N ASN A 750 18.51 -6.32 8.39
CA ASN A 750 19.89 -5.92 8.69
C ASN A 750 20.69 -7.01 9.42
N ARG A 751 20.06 -7.87 10.23
CA ARG A 751 20.74 -9.04 10.82
C ARG A 751 21.04 -10.09 9.76
N SER A 752 20.05 -10.42 8.93
CA SER A 752 20.21 -11.39 7.83
C SER A 752 21.25 -10.90 6.81
N LEU A 753 21.27 -9.62 6.46
CA LEU A 753 22.28 -9.03 5.59
C LEU A 753 23.68 -9.13 6.21
N LYS A 754 23.82 -8.87 7.51
CA LYS A 754 25.09 -9.05 8.22
C LYS A 754 25.54 -10.51 8.21
N GLU A 755 24.63 -11.46 8.41
CA GLU A 755 24.92 -12.90 8.35
C GLU A 755 25.35 -13.32 6.93
N ALA A 756 24.62 -12.87 5.90
CA ALA A 756 24.95 -13.13 4.50
C ALA A 756 26.32 -12.55 4.12
N LEU A 757 26.62 -11.30 4.53
CA LEU A 757 27.94 -10.70 4.32
C LEU A 757 29.05 -11.45 5.07
N THR A 758 28.73 -12.03 6.22
CA THR A 758 29.68 -12.86 6.99
C THR A 758 29.97 -14.18 6.28
N LEU A 759 28.97 -14.77 5.60
CA LEU A 759 29.13 -15.97 4.77
C LEU A 759 29.78 -15.70 3.41
N LEU A 760 29.57 -14.52 2.84
CA LEU A 760 30.15 -14.14 1.55
C LEU A 760 31.67 -13.93 1.63
N ARG A 761 32.18 -13.44 2.77
CA ARG A 761 33.61 -13.15 2.95
C ARG A 761 34.51 -14.38 2.75
N PRO A 762 34.26 -15.54 3.38
CA PRO A 762 35.02 -16.75 3.13
C PRO A 762 34.95 -17.22 1.68
N LEU A 763 33.78 -17.12 1.04
CA LEU A 763 33.62 -17.49 -0.37
C LEU A 763 34.42 -16.58 -1.31
N GLN A 764 34.43 -15.27 -1.04
CA GLN A 764 35.24 -14.32 -1.78
C GLN A 764 36.73 -14.61 -1.62
N LEU A 765 37.16 -15.00 -0.41
CA LEU A 765 38.54 -15.42 -0.14
C LEU A 765 38.91 -16.69 -0.94
N HIS A 766 38.05 -17.72 -0.92
CA HIS A 766 38.29 -18.95 -1.70
C HIS A 766 38.32 -18.70 -3.21
N LEU A 767 37.52 -17.74 -3.70
CA LEU A 767 37.49 -17.39 -5.11
C LEU A 767 38.77 -16.64 -5.51
N GLU A 768 39.26 -15.73 -4.66
CA GLU A 768 40.56 -15.07 -4.83
C GLU A 768 41.72 -16.09 -4.81
N GLU A 769 41.69 -17.06 -3.90
CA GLU A 769 42.67 -18.15 -3.83
C GLU A 769 42.64 -19.03 -5.11
N ALA A 770 41.46 -19.41 -5.59
CA ALA A 770 41.31 -20.20 -6.82
C ALA A 770 41.76 -19.43 -8.07
N GLU A 771 41.52 -18.11 -8.13
CA GLU A 771 42.05 -17.27 -9.21
C GLU A 771 43.58 -17.17 -9.16
N ASP A 772 44.17 -17.06 -7.97
CA ASP A 772 45.61 -17.06 -7.79
C ASP A 772 46.24 -18.40 -8.20
N GLU A 773 45.61 -19.52 -7.85
CA GLU A 773 46.02 -20.85 -8.31
C GLU A 773 45.94 -20.99 -9.83
N LYS A 774 44.84 -20.52 -10.44
CA LYS A 774 44.70 -20.49 -11.90
C LYS A 774 45.81 -19.65 -12.56
N ARG A 775 46.16 -18.50 -11.99
CA ARG A 775 47.27 -17.66 -12.50
C ARG A 775 48.62 -18.39 -12.38
N LYS A 776 48.86 -19.12 -11.29
CA LYS A 776 50.08 -19.94 -11.13
C LYS A 776 50.14 -21.08 -12.14
N LEU A 777 49.05 -21.85 -12.29
CA LEU A 777 48.96 -22.93 -13.27
C LEU A 777 49.12 -22.43 -14.70
N ALA A 778 48.56 -21.27 -15.04
CA ALA A 778 48.76 -20.64 -16.34
C ALA A 778 50.23 -20.25 -16.57
N ALA A 779 50.90 -19.69 -15.55
CA ALA A 779 52.32 -19.36 -15.62
C ALA A 779 53.21 -20.62 -15.75
N GLU A 780 52.86 -21.72 -15.06
CA GLU A 780 53.53 -23.02 -15.20
C GLU A 780 53.32 -23.62 -16.60
N LEU A 781 52.11 -23.57 -17.14
CA LEU A 781 51.81 -24.02 -18.50
C LEU A 781 52.57 -23.20 -19.55
N ASP A 782 52.66 -21.88 -19.39
CA ASP A 782 53.46 -21.02 -20.27
C ASP A 782 54.96 -21.31 -20.16
N ALA A 783 55.46 -21.60 -18.95
CA ALA A 783 56.84 -22.02 -18.73
C ALA A 783 57.15 -23.38 -19.39
N LEU A 784 56.25 -24.36 -19.25
CA LEU A 784 56.34 -25.68 -19.89
C LEU A 784 56.23 -25.59 -21.42
N ARG A 785 55.41 -24.67 -21.94
CA ARG A 785 55.28 -24.43 -23.38
C ARG A 785 56.47 -23.66 -23.96
N GLY A 786 57.14 -22.83 -23.16
CA GLY A 786 58.33 -22.07 -23.53
C GLY A 786 59.64 -22.87 -23.49
N GLY A 787 59.70 -23.94 -22.72
CA GLY A 787 60.91 -24.75 -22.53
C GLY A 787 60.77 -26.18 -23.04
N GLY A 788 61.06 -26.45 -24.32
CA GLY A 788 61.28 -27.85 -24.71
C GLY A 788 61.36 -28.19 -26.19
N ARG A 789 62.53 -27.95 -26.82
CA ARG A 789 63.02 -28.91 -27.82
C ARG A 789 63.87 -29.94 -27.08
N GLY A 790 63.28 -31.10 -26.80
CA GLY A 790 64.01 -32.34 -26.51
C GLY A 790 63.77 -32.94 -25.13
N SER A 791 62.79 -33.86 -25.04
CA SER A 791 62.75 -34.99 -24.08
C SER A 791 61.40 -35.71 -24.18
N ASP A 792 61.24 -36.55 -25.22
CA ASP A 792 60.00 -37.29 -25.54
C ASP A 792 59.54 -38.29 -24.45
N SER A 793 60.39 -38.64 -23.47
CA SER A 793 60.02 -39.60 -22.42
C SER A 793 59.26 -38.97 -21.24
N SER A 794 59.32 -37.64 -21.06
CA SER A 794 58.61 -36.95 -19.96
C SER A 794 57.15 -36.62 -20.31
N ILE A 795 56.85 -36.51 -21.61
CA ILE A 795 55.51 -36.18 -22.12
C ILE A 795 54.55 -37.37 -21.90
N GLN A 796 55.03 -38.61 -21.99
CA GLN A 796 54.19 -39.80 -21.78
C GLN A 796 53.70 -39.95 -20.33
N VAL A 797 54.52 -39.61 -19.33
CA VAL A 797 54.12 -39.67 -17.92
C VAL A 797 53.13 -38.55 -17.57
N GLN A 798 53.32 -37.35 -18.14
CA GLN A 798 52.38 -36.24 -17.96
C GLN A 798 51.03 -36.51 -18.65
N VAL A 799 51.01 -37.12 -19.82
CA VAL A 799 49.74 -37.48 -20.50
C VAL A 799 48.96 -38.52 -19.71
N GLN A 800 49.63 -39.47 -19.04
CA GLN A 800 48.96 -40.44 -18.18
C GLN A 800 48.39 -39.78 -16.92
N HIS A 801 49.15 -38.89 -16.27
CA HIS A 801 48.68 -38.18 -15.08
C HIS A 801 47.49 -37.24 -15.38
N VAL A 802 47.49 -36.58 -16.54
CA VAL A 802 46.35 -35.77 -16.99
C VAL A 802 45.09 -36.62 -17.19
N ARG A 803 45.22 -37.83 -17.77
CA ARG A 803 44.09 -38.75 -17.91
C ARG A 803 43.56 -39.26 -16.56
N ASP A 804 44.45 -39.53 -15.61
CA ASP A 804 44.04 -39.99 -14.28
C ASP A 804 43.32 -38.85 -13.52
N LEU A 805 43.73 -37.60 -13.69
CA LEU A 805 43.04 -36.42 -13.17
C LEU A 805 41.69 -36.16 -13.85
N GLU A 806 41.61 -36.27 -15.18
CA GLU A 806 40.33 -36.18 -15.92
C GLU A 806 39.32 -37.25 -15.48
N TYR A 807 39.81 -38.47 -15.24
CA TYR A 807 39.00 -39.57 -14.71
C TYR A 807 38.52 -39.29 -13.27
N ALA A 808 39.39 -38.74 -12.40
CA ALA A 808 39.00 -38.35 -11.05
C ALA A 808 37.96 -37.21 -11.05
N VAL A 809 38.11 -36.20 -11.92
CA VAL A 809 37.16 -35.08 -12.03
C VAL A 809 35.80 -35.56 -12.52
N THR A 810 35.74 -36.37 -13.58
CA THR A 810 34.47 -36.94 -14.06
C THR A 810 33.79 -37.83 -13.02
N GLN A 811 34.56 -38.52 -12.18
CA GLN A 811 34.00 -39.32 -11.09
C GLN A 811 33.42 -38.44 -9.97
N LEU A 812 34.10 -37.35 -9.60
CA LEU A 812 33.59 -36.36 -8.64
C LEU A 812 32.35 -35.62 -9.16
N GLU A 813 32.31 -35.25 -10.44
CA GLU A 813 31.13 -34.65 -11.08
C GLU A 813 29.92 -35.59 -11.03
N LYS A 814 30.15 -36.89 -11.26
CA LYS A 814 29.10 -37.91 -11.17
C LYS A 814 28.60 -38.10 -9.74
N GLU A 815 29.50 -38.17 -8.76
CA GLU A 815 29.12 -38.25 -7.34
C GLU A 815 28.37 -37.00 -6.89
N ASN A 816 28.77 -35.81 -7.36
CA ASN A 816 28.09 -34.55 -7.06
C ASN A 816 26.68 -34.50 -7.68
N SER A 817 26.52 -34.94 -8.94
CA SER A 817 25.19 -35.08 -9.56
C SER A 817 24.30 -36.04 -8.76
N GLN A 818 24.84 -37.18 -8.32
CA GLN A 818 24.09 -38.14 -7.50
C GLN A 818 23.68 -37.59 -6.13
N LEU A 819 24.51 -36.75 -5.52
CA LEU A 819 24.15 -36.07 -4.27
C LEU A 819 23.06 -35.02 -4.49
N HIS A 820 23.12 -34.28 -5.59
CA HIS A 820 22.05 -33.34 -5.96
C HIS A 820 20.72 -34.05 -6.20
N ASP A 821 20.73 -35.16 -6.96
CA ASP A 821 19.54 -35.99 -7.21
C ASP A 821 18.98 -36.53 -5.88
N ALA A 822 19.84 -37.05 -4.98
CA ALA A 822 19.41 -37.57 -3.68
C ALA A 822 18.88 -36.48 -2.73
N LEU A 823 19.43 -35.26 -2.78
CA LEU A 823 18.92 -34.12 -2.02
C LEU A 823 17.57 -33.64 -2.55
N GLU A 824 17.38 -33.70 -3.87
CA GLU A 824 16.11 -33.37 -4.52
C GLU A 824 15.03 -34.40 -4.18
N ASP A 825 15.35 -35.70 -4.26
CA ASP A 825 14.45 -36.80 -3.84
C ASP A 825 14.05 -36.67 -2.36
N MET A 826 14.98 -36.32 -1.48
CA MET A 826 14.67 -36.07 -0.07
C MET A 826 13.81 -34.82 0.14
N SER A 827 14.08 -33.74 -0.59
CA SER A 827 13.27 -32.53 -0.55
C SER A 827 11.82 -32.86 -0.96
N GLN A 828 11.64 -33.58 -2.07
CA GLN A 828 10.34 -34.03 -2.56
C GLN A 828 9.64 -35.00 -1.58
N SER A 829 10.38 -35.92 -0.96
CA SER A 829 9.88 -36.83 0.08
C SER A 829 9.40 -36.08 1.33
N VAL A 830 10.11 -35.03 1.76
CA VAL A 830 9.69 -34.18 2.89
C VAL A 830 8.44 -33.36 2.54
N HIS A 831 8.32 -32.90 1.29
CA HIS A 831 7.16 -32.11 0.85
C HIS A 831 5.90 -32.98 0.72
N THR A 832 6.04 -34.21 0.23
CA THR A 832 4.94 -35.18 0.14
C THR A 832 4.50 -35.69 1.52
N ALA A 833 5.44 -35.93 2.44
CA ALA A 833 5.12 -36.33 3.82
C ALA A 833 4.38 -35.24 4.62
N ASN A 834 4.70 -33.96 4.39
CA ASN A 834 4.02 -32.84 5.04
C ASN A 834 2.60 -32.60 4.50
N ASN A 835 2.37 -32.86 3.21
CA ASN A 835 1.05 -32.72 2.60
C ASN A 835 0.09 -33.88 2.98
N ALA A 836 0.61 -35.10 3.15
CA ALA A 836 -0.19 -36.25 3.58
C ALA A 836 -0.61 -36.20 5.07
N ALA A 837 0.09 -35.43 5.91
CA ALA A 837 -0.21 -35.30 7.34
C ALA A 837 -1.42 -34.40 7.67
N SER A 838 -1.94 -33.65 6.69
CA SER A 838 -3.03 -32.69 6.90
C SER A 838 -4.44 -33.30 6.84
N VAL A 839 -4.61 -34.56 6.42
CA VAL A 839 -5.94 -35.15 6.20
C VAL A 839 -6.06 -36.51 6.91
N VAL A 840 -6.55 -36.43 8.15
CA VAL A 840 -7.21 -37.49 8.95
C VAL A 840 -6.34 -38.63 9.53
N SER A 841 -6.22 -38.61 10.87
CA SER A 841 -5.97 -39.76 11.77
C SER A 841 -4.68 -40.59 11.57
N ALA A 842 -3.50 -39.95 11.66
CA ALA A 842 -2.19 -40.61 11.44
C ALA A 842 -1.26 -40.72 12.67
N LYS A 843 -1.75 -40.59 13.91
CA LYS A 843 -0.88 -40.53 15.10
C LYS A 843 -0.04 -41.80 15.37
N SER A 844 -0.45 -42.95 14.81
CA SER A 844 0.26 -44.24 14.97
C SER A 844 1.22 -44.58 13.81
N MET A 845 1.06 -43.99 12.63
CA MET A 845 1.98 -44.21 11.49
C MET A 845 3.12 -43.18 11.48
N GLN A 846 2.87 -41.98 12.00
CA GLN A 846 3.88 -40.92 12.14
C GLN A 846 5.10 -41.38 12.94
N SER A 847 4.92 -42.10 14.05
CA SER A 847 6.05 -42.56 14.89
C SER A 847 7.00 -43.53 14.17
N LYS A 848 6.48 -44.39 13.27
CA LYS A 848 7.33 -45.34 12.52
C LYS A 848 8.07 -44.65 11.37
N ASN A 849 7.40 -43.73 10.68
CA ASN A 849 8.03 -42.96 9.60
C ASN A 849 9.06 -41.97 10.16
N GLU A 850 8.79 -41.36 11.31
CA GLU A 850 9.73 -40.48 12.00
C GLU A 850 10.98 -41.25 12.50
N GLY A 851 10.81 -42.53 12.87
CA GLY A 851 11.93 -43.43 13.20
C GLY A 851 12.83 -43.71 11.99
N ARG A 852 12.24 -44.07 10.84
CA ARG A 852 12.99 -44.30 9.60
C ARG A 852 13.67 -43.04 9.09
N LEU A 853 12.99 -41.90 9.14
CA LEU A 853 13.58 -40.62 8.73
C LEU A 853 14.76 -40.25 9.62
N LYS A 854 14.69 -40.54 10.93
CA LYS A 854 15.83 -40.32 11.85
C LYS A 854 16.99 -41.26 11.55
N GLU A 855 16.74 -42.52 11.21
CA GLU A 855 17.78 -43.48 10.78
C GLU A 855 18.43 -43.03 9.46
N GLU A 856 17.65 -42.61 8.47
CA GLU A 856 18.16 -42.09 7.18
C GLU A 856 18.97 -40.80 7.37
N ILE A 857 18.52 -39.88 8.22
CA ILE A 857 19.28 -38.66 8.55
C ILE A 857 20.61 -39.00 9.25
N VAL A 858 20.63 -40.01 10.13
CA VAL A 858 21.87 -40.45 10.79
C VAL A 858 22.81 -41.11 9.77
N GLU A 859 22.29 -41.93 8.87
CA GLU A 859 23.09 -42.54 7.80
C GLU A 859 23.66 -41.49 6.84
N LEU A 860 22.87 -40.50 6.44
CA LEU A 860 23.32 -39.40 5.58
C LEU A 860 24.35 -38.52 6.26
N LYS A 861 24.17 -38.21 7.55
CA LYS A 861 25.20 -37.52 8.34
C LYS A 861 26.49 -38.32 8.39
N SER A 862 26.41 -39.63 8.60
CA SER A 862 27.59 -40.50 8.60
C SER A 862 28.28 -40.52 7.23
N ARG A 863 27.52 -40.61 6.13
CA ARG A 863 28.08 -40.54 4.76
C ARG A 863 28.71 -39.17 4.47
N TYR A 864 28.06 -38.09 4.90
CA TYR A 864 28.59 -36.74 4.77
C TYR A 864 29.90 -36.56 5.55
N GLU A 865 29.95 -37.02 6.80
CA GLU A 865 31.18 -36.98 7.62
C GLU A 865 32.31 -37.79 6.98
N VAL A 866 32.04 -39.00 6.45
CA VAL A 866 33.04 -39.80 5.74
C VAL A 866 33.54 -39.09 4.48
N THR A 867 32.64 -38.45 3.72
CA THR A 867 33.00 -37.71 2.50
C THR A 867 33.81 -36.46 2.84
N GLN A 868 33.43 -35.75 3.90
CA GLN A 868 34.16 -34.59 4.41
C GLN A 868 35.56 -34.99 4.91
N SER A 869 35.69 -36.10 5.65
CA SER A 869 36.99 -36.63 6.05
C SER A 869 37.86 -37.01 4.84
N ARG A 870 37.29 -37.67 3.82
CA ARG A 870 38.03 -37.99 2.59
C ARG A 870 38.48 -36.74 1.83
N LEU A 871 37.64 -35.71 1.76
CA LEU A 871 37.99 -34.43 1.14
C LEU A 871 39.13 -33.75 1.91
N GLN A 872 39.08 -33.79 3.24
CA GLN A 872 40.10 -33.21 4.10
C GLN A 872 41.42 -33.98 4.02
N ASP A 873 41.38 -35.32 3.93
CA ASP A 873 42.56 -36.16 3.69
C ASP A 873 43.18 -35.86 2.31
N ALA A 874 42.36 -35.72 1.26
CA ALA A 874 42.82 -35.33 -0.07
C ALA A 874 43.43 -33.91 -0.08
N PHE A 875 42.88 -32.99 0.73
CA PHE A 875 43.45 -31.65 0.89
C PHE A 875 44.82 -31.68 1.55
N VAL A 876 44.98 -32.49 2.61
CA VAL A 876 46.28 -32.68 3.28
C VAL A 876 47.29 -33.35 2.35
N GLU A 877 46.87 -34.34 1.56
CA GLU A 877 47.72 -35.00 0.56
C GLU A 877 48.15 -34.02 -0.54
N ASN A 878 47.23 -33.23 -1.09
CA ASN A 878 47.54 -32.19 -2.08
C ASN A 878 48.49 -31.14 -1.51
N GLN A 879 48.28 -30.69 -0.27
CA GLN A 879 49.19 -29.75 0.39
C GLN A 879 50.60 -30.33 0.55
N SER A 880 50.70 -31.61 0.93
CA SER A 880 51.97 -32.34 1.00
C SER A 880 52.66 -32.45 -0.37
N LEU A 881 51.90 -32.74 -1.44
CA LEU A 881 52.42 -32.76 -2.81
C LEU A 881 52.93 -31.39 -3.27
N VAL A 882 52.20 -30.31 -2.96
CA VAL A 882 52.61 -28.94 -3.26
C VAL A 882 53.89 -28.56 -2.52
N GLU A 883 54.02 -28.93 -1.24
CA GLU A 883 55.25 -28.71 -0.47
C GLU A 883 56.44 -29.51 -1.05
N ALA A 884 56.21 -30.76 -1.47
CA ALA A 884 57.22 -31.57 -2.13
C ALA A 884 57.67 -30.98 -3.48
N LEU A 885 56.73 -30.43 -4.28
CA LEU A 885 57.04 -29.76 -5.54
C LEU A 885 57.83 -28.46 -5.31
N LYS A 886 57.43 -27.62 -4.35
CA LYS A 886 58.18 -26.41 -3.98
C LYS A 886 59.61 -26.73 -3.56
N LYS A 887 59.79 -27.76 -2.74
CA LYS A 887 61.12 -28.22 -2.32
C LYS A 887 61.95 -28.66 -3.52
N ARG A 888 61.36 -29.40 -4.47
CA ARG A 888 62.04 -29.81 -5.70
C ARG A 888 62.43 -28.61 -6.58
N GLU A 889 61.56 -27.60 -6.70
CA GLU A 889 61.89 -26.36 -7.42
C GLU A 889 63.04 -25.58 -6.76
N GLU A 890 63.10 -25.55 -5.43
CA GLU A 890 64.22 -24.94 -4.70
C GLU A 890 65.53 -25.71 -4.95
N GLU A 891 65.48 -27.05 -4.94
CA GLU A 891 66.63 -27.89 -5.30
C GLU A 891 67.07 -27.68 -6.76
N GLU A 892 66.13 -27.53 -7.70
CA GLU A 892 66.43 -27.24 -9.10
C GLU A 892 67.02 -25.84 -9.28
N LYS A 893 66.47 -24.82 -8.61
CA LYS A 893 67.04 -23.45 -8.60
C LYS A 893 68.46 -23.45 -8.06
N SER A 894 68.72 -24.17 -6.98
CA SER A 894 70.07 -24.33 -6.43
C SER A 894 71.02 -24.99 -7.44
N MET A 895 70.58 -26.03 -8.15
CA MET A 895 71.37 -26.68 -9.19
C MET A 895 71.66 -25.77 -10.39
N ILE A 896 70.68 -24.97 -10.82
CA ILE A 896 70.86 -23.97 -11.89
C ILE A 896 71.89 -22.92 -11.47
N GLU A 897 71.84 -22.47 -10.22
CA GLU A 897 72.79 -21.51 -9.68
C GLU A 897 74.21 -22.08 -9.61
N GLU A 898 74.37 -23.34 -9.19
CA GLU A 898 75.64 -24.07 -9.25
C GLU A 898 76.17 -24.18 -10.69
N LEU A 899 75.32 -24.54 -11.66
CA LEU A 899 75.69 -24.59 -13.07
C LEU A 899 76.11 -23.21 -13.60
N HIS A 900 75.45 -22.14 -13.16
CA HIS A 900 75.81 -20.78 -13.53
C HIS A 900 77.18 -20.37 -12.96
N VAL A 901 77.47 -20.76 -11.71
CA VAL A 901 78.80 -20.56 -11.09
C VAL A 901 79.88 -21.36 -11.82
N LEU A 902 79.60 -22.63 -12.18
CA LEU A 902 80.53 -23.46 -12.95
C LEU A 902 80.79 -22.89 -14.34
N ARG A 903 79.76 -22.39 -15.03
CA ARG A 903 79.90 -21.72 -16.33
C ARG A 903 80.76 -20.46 -16.20
N LYS A 904 80.51 -19.60 -15.22
CA LYS A 904 81.35 -18.42 -14.95
C LYS A 904 82.81 -18.79 -14.69
N ARG A 905 83.07 -19.87 -13.95
CA ARG A 905 84.43 -20.38 -13.72
C ARG A 905 85.09 -20.90 -15.00
N LEU A 906 84.31 -21.55 -15.87
CA LEU A 906 84.80 -22.05 -17.15
C LEU A 906 85.12 -20.91 -18.11
N ASP A 907 84.26 -19.89 -18.18
CA ASP A 907 84.47 -18.68 -18.98
C ASP A 907 85.68 -17.89 -18.48
N ALA A 908 85.85 -17.76 -17.16
CA ALA A 908 87.04 -17.13 -16.57
C ALA A 908 88.33 -17.87 -16.93
N ARG A 909 88.30 -19.22 -17.00
CA ARG A 909 89.44 -20.02 -17.46
C ARG A 909 89.69 -19.91 -18.96
N GLN A 910 88.65 -19.73 -19.78
CA GLN A 910 88.81 -19.54 -21.23
C GLN A 910 89.33 -18.13 -21.57
N GLY A 911 88.88 -17.10 -20.85
CA GLY A 911 89.33 -15.72 -21.03
C GLY A 911 90.82 -15.49 -20.73
N ASP A 912 91.40 -16.27 -19.81
CA ASP A 912 92.83 -16.18 -19.46
C ASP A 912 93.76 -16.92 -20.43
N SER A 913 93.20 -17.57 -21.47
CA SER A 913 93.98 -18.32 -22.48
C SER A 913 94.17 -17.57 -23.81
N GLY A 914 93.65 -16.35 -23.96
CA GLY A 914 93.68 -15.57 -25.21
C GLY A 914 94.58 -14.34 -25.16
N ALA A 915 95.90 -14.53 -25.20
CA ALA A 915 96.83 -13.43 -25.45
C ALA A 915 96.70 -12.93 -26.92
N PRO A 916 96.64 -11.61 -27.17
CA PRO A 916 96.38 -11.07 -28.50
C PRO A 916 97.66 -10.99 -29.33
N GLN A 917 97.59 -11.45 -30.58
CA GLN A 917 98.58 -11.09 -31.60
C GLN A 917 97.93 -10.15 -32.61
N ASP A 918 98.42 -8.91 -32.56
CA ASP A 918 98.17 -7.82 -33.48
C ASP A 918 98.19 -8.25 -34.95
N ARG A 919 97.27 -7.71 -35.76
CA ARG A 919 97.66 -6.95 -36.97
C ARG A 919 96.51 -6.18 -37.60
N GLN A 920 96.78 -4.89 -37.70
CA GLN A 920 96.10 -3.83 -38.41
C GLN A 920 95.82 -4.18 -39.88
N SER A 921 94.63 -3.84 -40.39
CA SER A 921 94.50 -3.26 -41.73
C SER A 921 93.13 -2.58 -41.92
N SER A 922 93.26 -1.30 -42.26
CA SER A 922 92.34 -0.33 -42.82
C SER A 922 91.35 -0.82 -43.89
N SER A 923 90.08 -0.35 -43.85
CA SER A 923 89.39 0.25 -45.01
C SER A 923 88.06 0.93 -44.62
N PRO A 924 87.63 2.03 -45.28
CA PRO A 924 86.49 2.85 -44.86
C PRO A 924 85.23 2.67 -45.73
N HIS A 925 84.15 3.37 -45.32
CA HIS A 925 83.04 3.86 -46.15
C HIS A 925 81.84 2.91 -46.38
N VAL A 926 80.66 3.30 -45.87
CA VAL A 926 79.41 3.56 -46.62
C VAL A 926 78.34 4.08 -45.63
N ARG A 927 77.62 5.12 -46.08
CA ARG A 927 76.56 5.89 -45.41
C ARG A 927 75.14 5.30 -45.73
N PRO A 928 74.02 5.88 -45.27
CA PRO A 928 72.85 5.16 -44.77
C PRO A 928 71.62 5.16 -45.71
N GLY A 929 70.62 4.33 -45.39
CA GLY A 929 69.23 4.43 -45.87
C GLY A 929 68.34 3.69 -44.87
N GLY A 930 67.20 4.18 -44.37
CA GLY A 930 66.23 5.08 -44.98
C GLY A 930 65.09 4.26 -45.58
N ARG A 931 63.95 4.14 -44.87
CA ARG A 931 62.57 3.89 -45.35
C ARG A 931 61.65 3.70 -44.12
N SER A 932 60.75 4.66 -43.84
CA SER A 932 59.39 4.80 -44.38
C SER A 932 58.48 3.66 -43.93
N ARG A 933 57.57 3.95 -42.98
CA ARG A 933 56.15 4.28 -43.24
C ARG A 933 55.43 3.18 -44.03
N LEU A 934 54.45 2.56 -43.38
CA LEU A 934 53.12 2.32 -43.96
C LEU A 934 52.13 2.00 -42.84
N ASN A 935 51.09 2.84 -42.80
CA ASN A 935 49.78 2.55 -42.23
C ASN A 935 49.21 1.25 -42.79
N TYR A 936 48.57 0.46 -41.93
CA TYR A 936 47.16 0.08 -42.07
C TYR A 936 46.54 -0.09 -40.69
#